data_AF-A0A815CI68-F1
#
_entry.id   AF-A0A815CI68-F1
#
_cell.length_a   1.000
_cell.length_b   1.000
_cell.length_c   1.000
_cell.angle_alpha   90.00
_cell.angle_beta   90.00
_cell.angle_gamma   90.00
#
_symmetry.space_group_name_H-M   'P 1'
#
loop_
_entity.id
_entity.type
_entity.pdbx_description
1 polymer ?
#
loop_
_entity_poly.entity_id
_entity_poly.type
_entity_poly.pdbx_seq_one_letter_code
_entity_poly.pdbx_strand_id
1 'polypeptide(L)'
;MKKELGEGTPLSKLGHLMIKMGEFNHAHEIYDAQLASVDEGNWRRQSHLNHQLGYVFAEKGDYQKALEYYQRALKSELEFVSSDDPSLATTYNNIAGVYESLGDYTSALTEYQKALEIQKKSLPSDDPALATTYGNIGLIYRTLADFSKALLFYETALEIRRKRVPPNHPDFGTMYGNISGIYKDMGNYSEALNYSKKALDIRERSLPPKHPDLASSYANFGSVYSSMRNYQQALEYYEKAQQIQTVSLPANHPDIATTYNCIGSVHDSMENYPEALSCFEKALEIQKQALPENHPSIANTYNHFGSVYYSMNNKSAALSSYTKSLQIEEMTLPSNHPSLVTSHNNIGSVYQLMKDYTAALSSYEKALEICQKTEQLTQSDKMVTTYNKLGSVYNVMKKYSEALSYFEKALETLKKSLSQNDRSLSVTYNNMGITYSALKDYEKALSYYSKTLEIERKTLPEDHKDIATSYSNIGIVYNEMKNYPKALEYHEKACAIRENKLTADSLVLASTYSNIASVYFNMTDYPKAISFYQKAAAVLGKSASSDELDLATNYNNIGISYSHIDDKTNALQYYKKSLDIREKKLPANDPTLASTYNNIASVYFDTKDYPTAISFYQKAATVREKSPSSDELDLATNYNNIGIAYSRIDDKVNALQYYQKSLAIREKKLPPNDPVLAALYQNIAAIHSSTDNNSAAVDFYEKSLKIRESLPSPDHQSMAIAYYNTAMVYFKLKDYTAAVRHAEKSVSSARLAYGPDHAEVAENQALVDRIRRLL
;
A
#
# COMPACT_ATOMS: atom_id res chain seq x y z
N MET A 1 -28.74 -44.45 -14.11
CA MET A 1 -28.89 -43.49 -15.24
C MET A 1 -30.01 -43.80 -16.22
N LYS A 2 -29.90 -44.63 -17.28
CA LYS A 2 -31.09 -45.01 -18.12
C LYS A 2 -32.22 -45.66 -17.30
N LYS A 3 -31.84 -46.38 -16.24
CA LYS A 3 -32.75 -47.02 -15.27
C LYS A 3 -33.47 -46.06 -14.31
N GLU A 4 -32.98 -44.83 -14.11
CA GLU A 4 -33.55 -43.87 -13.14
C GLU A 4 -34.44 -42.80 -13.78
N LEU A 5 -34.26 -42.51 -15.07
CA LEU A 5 -35.01 -41.47 -15.79
C LEU A 5 -36.16 -42.02 -16.66
N GLY A 6 -36.46 -43.32 -16.54
CA GLY A 6 -37.40 -44.02 -17.42
C GLY A 6 -36.87 -44.12 -18.87
N GLU A 7 -37.22 -45.21 -19.57
CA GLU A 7 -36.76 -45.49 -20.94
C GLU A 7 -37.27 -44.51 -22.03
N GLY A 8 -37.78 -43.33 -21.65
CA GLY A 8 -38.40 -42.35 -22.56
C GLY A 8 -37.95 -40.90 -22.43
N THR A 9 -36.97 -40.55 -21.57
CA THR A 9 -36.51 -39.16 -21.46
C THR A 9 -35.66 -38.77 -22.68
N PRO A 10 -36.06 -37.76 -23.48
CA PRO A 10 -35.27 -37.29 -24.62
C PRO A 10 -33.88 -36.85 -24.15
N LEU A 11 -32.82 -37.37 -24.81
CA LEU A 11 -31.42 -37.06 -24.48
C LEU A 11 -31.14 -35.54 -24.38
N SER A 12 -31.86 -34.70 -25.11
CA SER A 12 -31.73 -33.23 -25.02
C SER A 12 -32.21 -32.67 -23.68
N LYS A 13 -33.30 -33.20 -23.11
CA LYS A 13 -33.76 -32.81 -21.77
C LYS A 13 -32.77 -33.26 -20.70
N LEU A 14 -32.14 -34.42 -20.91
CA LEU A 14 -31.10 -34.91 -20.02
C LEU A 14 -29.86 -34.01 -20.05
N GLY A 15 -29.38 -33.63 -21.24
CA GLY A 15 -28.26 -32.69 -21.38
C GLY A 15 -28.54 -31.35 -20.69
N HIS A 16 -29.75 -30.82 -20.85
CA HIS A 16 -30.15 -29.57 -20.17
C HIS A 16 -30.23 -29.72 -18.65
N LEU A 17 -30.68 -30.87 -18.14
CA LEU A 17 -30.66 -31.15 -16.71
C LEU A 17 -29.24 -31.25 -16.17
N MET A 18 -28.32 -31.88 -16.91
CA MET A 18 -26.90 -31.97 -16.53
C MET A 18 -26.28 -30.58 -16.41
N ILE A 19 -26.55 -29.69 -17.37
CA ILE A 19 -26.16 -28.27 -17.28
C ILE A 19 -26.65 -27.64 -15.97
N LYS A 20 -27.94 -27.79 -15.65
CA LYS A 20 -28.54 -27.21 -14.44
C LYS A 20 -27.98 -27.80 -13.13
N MET A 21 -27.39 -28.99 -13.19
CA MET A 21 -26.74 -29.62 -12.04
C MET A 21 -25.25 -29.25 -11.94
N GLY A 22 -24.69 -28.48 -12.89
CA GLY A 22 -23.26 -28.20 -12.97
C GLY A 22 -22.43 -29.36 -13.53
N GLU A 23 -23.07 -30.38 -14.11
CA GLU A 23 -22.45 -31.59 -14.64
C GLU A 23 -22.05 -31.40 -16.12
N PHE A 24 -21.17 -30.42 -16.37
CA PHE A 24 -20.85 -29.97 -17.73
C PHE A 24 -20.14 -31.03 -18.59
N ASN A 25 -19.37 -31.94 -17.99
CA ASN A 25 -18.74 -33.05 -18.71
C ASN A 25 -19.78 -34.04 -19.25
N HIS A 26 -20.76 -34.41 -18.42
CA HIS A 26 -21.86 -35.27 -18.84
C HIS A 26 -22.75 -34.59 -19.88
N ALA A 27 -23.03 -33.29 -19.72
CA ALA A 27 -23.76 -32.52 -20.72
C ALA A 27 -23.03 -32.49 -22.09
N HIS A 28 -21.71 -32.29 -22.08
CA HIS A 28 -20.87 -32.33 -23.27
C HIS A 28 -20.99 -33.67 -23.99
N GLU A 29 -20.78 -34.79 -23.29
CA GLU A 29 -20.87 -36.14 -23.87
C GLU A 29 -22.23 -36.42 -24.50
N ILE A 30 -23.31 -36.00 -23.84
CA ILE A 30 -24.68 -36.17 -24.35
C ILE A 30 -24.88 -35.39 -25.64
N TYR A 31 -24.53 -34.10 -25.67
CA TYR A 31 -24.77 -33.25 -26.84
C TYR A 31 -23.83 -33.58 -28.00
N ASP A 32 -22.60 -34.00 -27.73
CA ASP A 32 -21.64 -34.41 -28.76
C ASP A 32 -22.10 -35.71 -29.43
N ALA A 33 -22.52 -36.71 -28.65
CA ALA A 33 -23.11 -37.94 -29.17
C ALA A 33 -24.40 -37.68 -29.97
N GLN A 34 -25.23 -36.73 -29.52
CA GLN A 34 -26.39 -36.30 -30.29
C GLN A 34 -25.98 -35.66 -31.62
N LEU A 35 -25.00 -34.75 -31.62
CA LEU A 35 -24.56 -34.04 -32.82
C LEU A 35 -24.01 -35.01 -33.87
N ALA A 36 -23.22 -36.01 -33.44
CA ALA A 36 -22.70 -37.07 -34.30
C ALA A 36 -23.78 -37.94 -34.96
N SER A 37 -24.98 -37.99 -34.37
CA SER A 37 -26.12 -38.78 -34.88
C SER A 37 -27.11 -38.00 -35.75
N VAL A 38 -26.90 -36.70 -35.97
CA VAL A 38 -27.82 -35.87 -36.76
C VAL A 38 -27.50 -35.92 -38.25
N ASP A 39 -28.50 -36.22 -39.08
CA ASP A 39 -28.39 -36.18 -40.54
C ASP A 39 -27.93 -34.79 -41.04
N GLU A 40 -27.04 -34.79 -42.04
CA GLU A 40 -26.47 -33.56 -42.62
C GLU A 40 -27.52 -32.56 -43.14
N GLY A 41 -28.71 -33.04 -43.53
CA GLY A 41 -29.80 -32.19 -43.99
C GLY A 41 -30.61 -31.47 -42.90
N ASN A 42 -30.40 -31.79 -41.60
CA ASN A 42 -31.18 -31.21 -40.50
C ASN A 42 -30.45 -30.06 -39.80
N TRP A 43 -30.23 -28.98 -40.54
CA TRP A 43 -29.46 -27.82 -40.09
C TRP A 43 -30.00 -27.19 -38.79
N ARG A 44 -31.34 -27.18 -38.58
CA ARG A 44 -31.94 -26.62 -37.35
C ARG A 44 -31.52 -27.39 -36.10
N ARG A 45 -31.51 -28.73 -36.20
CA ARG A 45 -31.09 -29.58 -35.09
C ARG A 45 -29.58 -29.49 -34.87
N GLN A 46 -28.80 -29.40 -35.94
CA GLN A 46 -27.36 -29.17 -35.84
C GLN A 46 -27.04 -27.82 -35.18
N SER A 47 -27.67 -26.72 -35.61
CA SER A 47 -27.48 -25.40 -35.00
C SER A 47 -27.82 -25.42 -33.52
N HIS A 48 -28.98 -25.99 -33.14
CA HIS A 48 -29.36 -26.12 -31.73
C HIS A 48 -28.34 -26.89 -30.89
N LEU A 49 -27.82 -28.02 -31.39
CA LEU A 49 -26.82 -28.81 -30.68
C LEU A 49 -25.47 -28.07 -30.60
N ASN A 50 -25.08 -27.36 -31.65
CA ASN A 50 -23.91 -26.48 -31.62
C ASN A 50 -24.09 -25.35 -30.59
N HIS A 51 -25.28 -24.77 -30.44
CA HIS A 51 -25.54 -23.80 -29.36
C HIS A 51 -25.40 -24.43 -27.98
N GLN A 52 -25.94 -25.63 -27.76
CA GLN A 52 -25.81 -26.32 -26.47
C GLN A 52 -24.35 -26.67 -26.16
N LEU A 53 -23.59 -27.14 -27.14
CA LEU A 53 -22.15 -27.41 -26.98
C LEU A 53 -21.38 -26.12 -26.74
N GLY A 54 -21.67 -25.06 -27.48
CA GLY A 54 -21.10 -23.72 -27.25
C GLY A 54 -21.33 -23.25 -25.81
N TYR A 55 -22.54 -23.42 -25.29
CA TYR A 55 -22.88 -23.08 -23.91
C TYR A 55 -22.10 -23.94 -22.92
N VAL A 56 -22.05 -25.27 -23.12
CA VAL A 56 -21.30 -26.18 -22.24
C VAL A 56 -19.81 -25.84 -22.21
N PHE A 57 -19.20 -25.52 -23.35
CA PHE A 57 -17.79 -25.13 -23.38
C PHE A 57 -17.54 -23.76 -22.73
N ALA A 58 -18.48 -22.82 -22.84
CA ALA A 58 -18.41 -21.55 -22.14
C ALA A 58 -18.46 -21.73 -20.62
N GLU A 59 -19.37 -22.56 -20.11
CA GLU A 59 -19.45 -22.91 -18.67
C GLU A 59 -18.23 -23.72 -18.17
N LYS A 60 -17.53 -24.39 -19.08
CA LYS A 60 -16.25 -25.06 -18.80
C LYS A 60 -15.04 -24.12 -18.91
N GLY A 61 -15.24 -22.84 -19.23
CA GLY A 61 -14.18 -21.85 -19.38
C GLY A 61 -13.34 -22.00 -20.66
N ASP A 62 -13.70 -22.88 -21.58
CA ASP A 62 -13.05 -23.03 -22.90
C ASP A 62 -13.78 -22.15 -23.91
N TYR A 63 -13.56 -20.85 -23.77
CA TYR A 63 -14.25 -19.82 -24.56
C TYR A 63 -13.89 -19.91 -26.04
N GLN A 64 -12.69 -20.37 -26.39
CA GLN A 64 -12.29 -20.53 -27.79
C GLN A 64 -13.11 -21.63 -28.46
N LYS A 65 -13.28 -22.81 -27.83
CA LYS A 65 -14.17 -23.84 -28.37
C LYS A 65 -15.62 -23.41 -28.38
N ALA A 66 -16.08 -22.70 -27.34
CA ALA A 66 -17.42 -22.16 -27.32
C ALA A 66 -17.70 -21.28 -28.56
N LEU A 67 -16.75 -20.39 -28.88
CA LEU A 67 -16.81 -19.53 -30.07
C LEU A 67 -16.86 -20.36 -31.36
N GLU A 68 -16.03 -21.41 -31.48
CA GLU A 68 -16.05 -22.29 -32.65
C GLU A 68 -17.42 -22.95 -32.87
N TYR A 69 -18.04 -23.48 -31.81
CA TYR A 69 -19.37 -24.10 -31.92
C TYR A 69 -20.44 -23.08 -32.31
N TYR A 70 -20.45 -21.89 -31.71
CA TYR A 70 -21.39 -20.84 -32.11
C TYR A 70 -21.14 -20.33 -33.54
N GLN A 71 -19.90 -20.26 -34.00
CA GLN A 71 -19.57 -19.91 -35.39
C GLN A 71 -20.00 -21.00 -36.38
N ARG A 72 -19.91 -22.30 -36.01
CA ARG A 72 -20.47 -23.41 -36.80
C ARG A 72 -21.98 -23.30 -36.92
N ALA A 73 -22.67 -23.00 -35.81
CA ALA A 73 -24.10 -22.74 -35.81
C ALA A 73 -24.45 -21.56 -36.74
N LEU A 74 -23.74 -20.43 -36.60
CA LEU A 74 -23.96 -19.24 -37.43
C LEU A 74 -23.77 -19.53 -38.92
N LYS A 75 -22.69 -20.24 -39.28
CA LYS A 75 -22.42 -20.61 -40.67
C LYS A 75 -23.54 -21.49 -41.22
N SER A 76 -23.97 -22.50 -40.47
CA SER A 76 -25.06 -23.38 -40.87
C SER A 76 -26.37 -22.60 -41.06
N GLU A 77 -26.70 -21.69 -40.15
CA GLU A 77 -27.91 -20.86 -40.27
C GLU A 77 -27.87 -19.97 -41.51
N LEU A 78 -26.76 -19.28 -41.76
CA LEU A 78 -26.60 -18.39 -42.92
C LEU A 78 -26.70 -19.08 -44.28
N GLU A 79 -26.53 -20.40 -44.35
CA GLU A 79 -26.71 -21.18 -45.59
C GLU A 79 -28.20 -21.42 -45.92
N PHE A 80 -29.10 -21.39 -44.93
CA PHE A 80 -30.50 -21.80 -45.09
C PHE A 80 -31.53 -20.71 -44.76
N VAL A 81 -31.16 -19.67 -44.02
CA VAL A 81 -32.06 -18.54 -43.70
C VAL A 81 -31.51 -17.21 -44.19
N SER A 82 -32.41 -16.23 -44.38
CA SER A 82 -32.00 -14.89 -44.79
C SER A 82 -31.27 -14.16 -43.65
N SER A 83 -30.49 -13.14 -43.99
CA SER A 83 -29.70 -12.36 -43.03
C SER A 83 -30.52 -11.63 -41.96
N ASP A 84 -31.83 -11.50 -42.14
CA ASP A 84 -32.75 -10.87 -41.18
C ASP A 84 -33.57 -11.91 -40.37
N ASP A 85 -33.23 -13.21 -40.43
CA ASP A 85 -33.93 -14.26 -39.68
C ASP A 85 -33.69 -14.12 -38.16
N PRO A 86 -34.74 -14.15 -37.31
CA PRO A 86 -34.62 -14.07 -35.86
C PRO A 86 -33.66 -15.09 -35.21
N SER A 87 -33.46 -16.27 -35.80
CA SER A 87 -32.56 -17.28 -35.23
C SER A 87 -31.11 -16.80 -35.17
N LEU A 88 -30.68 -16.04 -36.18
CA LEU A 88 -29.33 -15.47 -36.27
C LEU A 88 -29.05 -14.53 -35.08
N ALA A 89 -30.06 -13.81 -34.60
CA ALA A 89 -29.89 -12.91 -33.47
C ALA A 89 -29.52 -13.64 -32.17
N THR A 90 -30.04 -14.86 -31.97
CA THR A 90 -29.65 -15.69 -30.81
C THR A 90 -28.19 -16.10 -30.92
N THR A 91 -27.76 -16.50 -32.11
CA THR A 91 -26.38 -16.89 -32.37
C THR A 91 -25.41 -15.72 -32.19
N TYR A 92 -25.74 -14.54 -32.72
CA TYR A 92 -24.95 -13.33 -32.51
C TYR A 92 -24.86 -12.93 -31.03
N ASN A 93 -25.95 -13.02 -30.28
CA ASN A 93 -25.94 -12.79 -28.82
C ASN A 93 -25.01 -13.75 -28.07
N ASN A 94 -25.03 -15.03 -28.44
CA ASN A 94 -24.18 -16.03 -27.79
C ASN A 94 -22.69 -15.81 -28.13
N ILE A 95 -22.38 -15.52 -29.40
CA ILE A 95 -21.02 -15.15 -29.83
C ILE A 95 -20.53 -13.92 -29.08
N ALA A 96 -21.39 -12.90 -28.92
CA ALA A 96 -21.06 -11.69 -28.19
C ALA A 96 -20.73 -11.97 -26.71
N GLY A 97 -21.49 -12.85 -26.05
CA GLY A 97 -21.18 -13.26 -24.66
C GLY A 97 -19.86 -14.03 -24.53
N VAL A 98 -19.44 -14.75 -25.56
CA VAL A 98 -18.11 -15.38 -25.59
C VAL A 98 -17.01 -14.34 -25.78
N TYR A 99 -17.19 -13.35 -26.68
CA TYR A 99 -16.25 -12.24 -26.81
C TYR A 99 -16.11 -11.43 -25.52
N GLU A 100 -17.21 -11.23 -24.78
CA GLU A 100 -17.19 -10.62 -23.44
C GLU A 100 -16.30 -11.42 -22.48
N SER A 101 -16.46 -12.74 -22.45
CA SER A 101 -15.68 -13.65 -21.58
C SER A 101 -14.20 -13.70 -21.98
N LEU A 102 -13.90 -13.45 -23.25
CA LEU A 102 -12.55 -13.29 -23.80
C LEU A 102 -11.98 -11.86 -23.60
N GLY A 103 -12.75 -10.94 -23.02
CA GLY A 103 -12.34 -9.56 -22.78
C GLY A 103 -12.27 -8.67 -24.03
N ASP A 104 -12.83 -9.11 -25.16
CA ASP A 104 -12.95 -8.30 -26.38
C ASP A 104 -14.32 -7.63 -26.45
N TYR A 105 -14.45 -6.51 -25.73
CA TYR A 105 -15.72 -5.80 -25.59
C TYR A 105 -16.17 -5.10 -26.88
N THR A 106 -15.26 -4.75 -27.79
CA THR A 106 -15.58 -4.13 -29.10
C THR A 106 -16.25 -5.16 -30.00
N SER A 107 -15.68 -6.36 -30.11
CA SER A 107 -16.30 -7.44 -30.87
C SER A 107 -17.64 -7.85 -30.23
N ALA A 108 -17.70 -7.94 -28.89
CA ALA A 108 -18.95 -8.22 -28.19
C ALA A 108 -20.06 -7.20 -28.52
N LEU A 109 -19.75 -5.90 -28.43
CA LEU A 109 -20.71 -4.83 -28.79
C LEU A 109 -21.14 -4.90 -30.25
N THR A 110 -20.21 -5.22 -31.16
CA THR A 110 -20.50 -5.35 -32.60
C THR A 110 -21.50 -6.48 -32.85
N GLU A 111 -21.28 -7.65 -32.25
CA GLU A 111 -22.16 -8.80 -32.41
C GLU A 111 -23.51 -8.60 -31.70
N TYR A 112 -23.53 -8.01 -30.50
CA TYR A 112 -24.79 -7.61 -29.84
C TYR A 112 -25.59 -6.59 -30.68
N GLN A 113 -24.91 -5.65 -31.34
CA GLN A 113 -25.57 -4.66 -32.21
C GLN A 113 -26.21 -5.33 -33.45
N LYS A 114 -25.53 -6.30 -34.08
CA LYS A 114 -26.12 -7.10 -35.17
C LYS A 114 -27.35 -7.87 -34.70
N ALA A 115 -27.27 -8.52 -33.54
CA ALA A 115 -28.42 -9.21 -32.94
C ALA A 115 -29.59 -8.25 -32.71
N LEU A 116 -29.32 -7.06 -32.17
CA LEU A 116 -30.31 -6.03 -31.89
C LEU A 116 -30.98 -5.51 -33.18
N GLU A 117 -30.22 -5.31 -34.25
CA GLU A 117 -30.75 -4.86 -35.55
C GLU A 117 -31.70 -5.88 -36.17
N ILE A 118 -31.32 -7.17 -36.16
CA ILE A 118 -32.18 -8.26 -36.64
C ILE A 118 -33.46 -8.32 -35.81
N GLN A 119 -33.35 -8.29 -34.49
CA GLN A 119 -34.51 -8.34 -33.59
C GLN A 119 -35.45 -7.15 -33.79
N LYS A 120 -34.93 -5.93 -33.98
CA LYS A 120 -35.76 -4.73 -34.21
C LYS A 120 -36.56 -4.79 -35.51
N LYS A 121 -36.03 -5.45 -36.55
CA LYS A 121 -36.74 -5.63 -37.82
C LYS A 121 -37.77 -6.74 -37.78
N SER A 122 -37.47 -7.82 -37.05
CA SER A 122 -38.21 -9.08 -37.13
C SER A 122 -39.15 -9.34 -35.96
N LEU A 123 -38.95 -8.68 -34.81
CA LEU A 123 -39.74 -8.87 -33.61
C LEU A 123 -40.53 -7.61 -33.24
N PRO A 124 -41.68 -7.74 -32.54
CA PRO A 124 -42.39 -6.60 -31.98
C PRO A 124 -41.51 -5.79 -31.01
N SER A 125 -41.75 -4.47 -30.91
CA SER A 125 -40.95 -3.57 -30.07
C SER A 125 -40.94 -3.86 -28.57
N ASP A 126 -41.85 -4.71 -28.10
CA ASP A 126 -42.01 -5.14 -26.71
C ASP A 126 -41.49 -6.58 -26.48
N ASP A 127 -40.76 -7.16 -27.44
CA ASP A 127 -40.30 -8.55 -27.35
C ASP A 127 -39.21 -8.76 -26.27
N PRO A 128 -39.31 -9.80 -25.41
CA PRO A 128 -38.33 -10.08 -24.37
C PRO A 128 -36.90 -10.31 -24.90
N ALA A 129 -36.74 -10.78 -26.14
CA ALA A 129 -35.43 -10.97 -26.74
C ALA A 129 -34.66 -9.64 -26.88
N LEU A 130 -35.37 -8.56 -27.24
CA LEU A 130 -34.79 -7.20 -27.29
C LEU A 130 -34.32 -6.78 -25.89
N ALA A 131 -35.12 -7.02 -24.86
CA ALA A 131 -34.76 -6.67 -23.49
C ALA A 131 -33.50 -7.42 -23.01
N THR A 132 -33.34 -8.69 -23.39
CA THR A 132 -32.14 -9.47 -23.08
C THR A 132 -30.91 -8.90 -23.78
N THR A 133 -30.98 -8.63 -25.08
CA THR A 133 -29.87 -8.03 -25.84
C THR A 133 -29.46 -6.66 -25.27
N TYR A 134 -30.44 -5.80 -24.95
CA TYR A 134 -30.18 -4.52 -24.30
C TYR A 134 -29.52 -4.68 -22.92
N GLY A 135 -29.97 -5.64 -22.11
CA GLY A 135 -29.35 -5.95 -20.81
C GLY A 135 -27.89 -6.38 -20.95
N ASN A 136 -27.57 -7.21 -21.94
CA ASN A 136 -26.20 -7.67 -22.20
C ASN A 136 -25.30 -6.52 -22.67
N ILE A 137 -25.79 -5.65 -23.56
CA ILE A 137 -25.07 -4.42 -23.93
C ILE A 137 -24.82 -3.54 -22.69
N GLY A 138 -25.83 -3.42 -21.81
CA GLY A 138 -25.71 -2.71 -20.54
C GLY A 138 -24.63 -3.30 -19.62
N LEU A 139 -24.47 -4.62 -19.61
CA LEU A 139 -23.40 -5.31 -18.87
C LEU A 139 -22.01 -4.93 -19.38
N ILE A 140 -21.81 -4.89 -20.71
CA ILE A 140 -20.53 -4.47 -21.31
C ILE A 140 -20.20 -3.03 -20.90
N TYR A 141 -21.16 -2.11 -21.00
CA TYR A 141 -20.92 -0.73 -20.57
C TYR A 141 -20.66 -0.60 -19.07
N ARG A 142 -21.25 -1.45 -18.22
CA ARG A 142 -20.89 -1.53 -16.80
C ARG A 142 -19.42 -1.94 -16.63
N THR A 143 -18.97 -2.97 -17.35
CA THR A 143 -17.57 -3.46 -17.30
C THR A 143 -16.56 -2.41 -17.81
N LEU A 144 -16.94 -1.62 -18.81
CA LEU A 144 -16.17 -0.48 -19.31
C LEU A 144 -16.27 0.78 -18.43
N ALA A 145 -17.05 0.71 -17.33
CA ALA A 145 -17.33 1.81 -16.43
C ALA A 145 -18.00 3.03 -17.11
N ASP A 146 -18.76 2.84 -18.19
CA ASP A 146 -19.69 3.82 -18.74
C ASP A 146 -21.07 3.61 -18.11
N PHE A 147 -21.18 3.98 -16.83
CA PHE A 147 -22.37 3.71 -16.02
C PHE A 147 -23.63 4.40 -16.55
N SER A 148 -23.48 5.56 -17.20
CA SER A 148 -24.60 6.30 -17.81
C SER A 148 -25.21 5.52 -18.97
N LYS A 149 -24.39 4.99 -19.90
CA LYS A 149 -24.92 4.13 -20.96
C LYS A 149 -25.45 2.82 -20.41
N ALA A 150 -24.75 2.22 -19.44
CA ALA A 150 -25.21 0.98 -18.81
C ALA A 150 -26.63 1.14 -18.24
N LEU A 151 -26.88 2.20 -17.46
CA LEU A 151 -28.21 2.51 -16.90
C LEU A 151 -29.25 2.72 -18.01
N LEU A 152 -28.94 3.51 -19.04
CA LEU A 152 -29.85 3.74 -20.18
C LEU A 152 -30.29 2.42 -20.85
N PHE A 153 -29.35 1.50 -21.06
CA PHE A 153 -29.63 0.21 -21.67
C PHE A 153 -30.47 -0.69 -20.76
N TYR A 154 -30.20 -0.72 -19.45
CA TYR A 154 -31.02 -1.46 -18.49
C TYR A 154 -32.41 -0.85 -18.31
N GLU A 155 -32.55 0.47 -18.32
CA GLU A 155 -33.85 1.17 -18.29
C GLU A 155 -34.68 0.82 -19.53
N THR A 156 -34.06 0.85 -20.71
CA THR A 156 -34.72 0.44 -21.97
C THR A 156 -35.19 -1.02 -21.89
N ALA A 157 -34.35 -1.93 -21.39
CA ALA A 157 -34.71 -3.33 -21.19
C ALA A 157 -35.88 -3.50 -20.20
N LEU A 158 -35.91 -2.71 -19.13
CA LEU A 158 -37.01 -2.71 -18.16
C LEU A 158 -38.32 -2.21 -18.78
N GLU A 159 -38.29 -1.14 -19.58
CA GLU A 159 -39.47 -0.61 -20.26
C GLU A 159 -40.09 -1.61 -21.23
N ILE A 160 -39.27 -2.35 -21.98
CA ILE A 160 -39.71 -3.42 -22.87
C ILE A 160 -40.44 -4.50 -22.06
N ARG A 161 -39.83 -4.99 -20.96
CA ARG A 161 -40.46 -6.03 -20.12
C ARG A 161 -41.76 -5.55 -19.47
N ARG A 162 -41.85 -4.29 -19.03
CA ARG A 162 -43.06 -3.70 -18.44
C ARG A 162 -44.28 -3.73 -19.36
N LYS A 163 -44.09 -3.76 -20.67
CA LYS A 163 -45.20 -3.83 -21.65
C LYS A 163 -45.84 -5.22 -21.75
N ARG A 164 -45.11 -6.29 -21.38
CA ARG A 164 -45.58 -7.68 -21.56
C ARG A 164 -45.88 -8.44 -20.28
N VAL A 165 -45.12 -8.20 -19.21
CA VAL A 165 -45.24 -8.96 -17.96
C VAL A 165 -45.63 -8.06 -16.79
N PRO A 166 -46.46 -8.57 -15.84
CA PRO A 166 -46.91 -7.78 -14.70
C PRO A 166 -45.73 -7.36 -13.81
N PRO A 167 -45.82 -6.24 -13.06
CA PRO A 167 -44.70 -5.68 -12.29
C PRO A 167 -44.02 -6.62 -11.29
N ASN A 168 -44.69 -7.70 -10.86
CA ASN A 168 -44.15 -8.68 -9.93
C ASN A 168 -43.51 -9.90 -10.63
N HIS A 169 -43.31 -9.87 -11.95
CA HIS A 169 -42.71 -11.00 -12.66
C HIS A 169 -41.23 -11.21 -12.26
N PRO A 170 -40.77 -12.45 -11.97
CA PRO A 170 -39.41 -12.74 -11.50
C PRO A 170 -38.27 -12.15 -12.36
N ASP A 171 -38.50 -12.04 -13.67
CA ASP A 171 -37.63 -11.39 -14.66
C ASP A 171 -37.10 -10.01 -14.27
N PHE A 172 -37.90 -9.21 -13.55
CA PHE A 172 -37.48 -7.91 -13.08
C PHE A 172 -36.37 -8.01 -12.03
N GLY A 173 -36.28 -9.14 -11.32
CA GLY A 173 -35.26 -9.39 -10.30
C GLY A 173 -33.84 -9.35 -10.85
N THR A 174 -33.58 -9.95 -12.03
CA THR A 174 -32.25 -9.95 -12.63
C THR A 174 -31.84 -8.55 -13.07
N MET A 175 -32.76 -7.81 -13.69
CA MET A 175 -32.50 -6.44 -14.16
C MET A 175 -32.25 -5.47 -13.01
N TYR A 176 -33.09 -5.51 -11.96
CA TYR A 176 -32.88 -4.70 -10.76
C TYR A 176 -31.59 -5.09 -10.02
N GLY A 177 -31.22 -6.37 -10.00
CA GLY A 177 -29.92 -6.81 -9.49
C GLY A 177 -28.73 -6.22 -10.26
N ASN A 178 -28.81 -6.18 -11.60
CA ASN A 178 -27.76 -5.58 -12.43
C ASN A 178 -27.65 -4.06 -12.24
N ILE A 179 -28.78 -3.35 -12.16
CA ILE A 179 -28.83 -1.92 -11.84
C ILE A 179 -28.26 -1.65 -10.45
N SER A 180 -28.60 -2.49 -9.46
CA SER A 180 -27.98 -2.43 -8.13
C SER A 180 -26.46 -2.59 -8.21
N GLY A 181 -25.96 -3.49 -9.06
CA GLY A 181 -24.54 -3.65 -9.32
C GLY A 181 -23.90 -2.35 -9.84
N ILE A 182 -24.54 -1.66 -10.78
CA ILE A 182 -24.05 -0.38 -11.32
C ILE A 182 -23.96 0.68 -10.21
N TYR A 183 -25.03 0.88 -9.45
CA TYR A 183 -25.02 1.87 -8.37
C TYR A 183 -23.99 1.54 -7.28
N LYS A 184 -23.78 0.25 -6.99
CA LYS A 184 -22.71 -0.21 -6.10
C LYS A 184 -21.32 0.14 -6.65
N ASP A 185 -21.08 -0.11 -7.93
CA ASP A 185 -19.80 0.20 -8.59
C ASP A 185 -19.55 1.72 -8.67
N MET A 186 -20.61 2.54 -8.74
CA MET A 186 -20.56 4.00 -8.61
C MET A 186 -20.35 4.50 -7.17
N GLY A 187 -20.42 3.62 -6.16
CA GLY A 187 -20.38 3.99 -4.74
C GLY A 187 -21.69 4.59 -4.20
N ASN A 188 -22.77 4.64 -4.99
CA ASN A 188 -24.10 5.03 -4.52
C ASN A 188 -24.82 3.84 -3.88
N TYR A 189 -24.40 3.49 -2.68
CA TYR A 189 -24.92 2.32 -1.97
C TYR A 189 -26.41 2.44 -1.59
N SER A 190 -26.93 3.66 -1.43
CA SER A 190 -28.34 3.87 -1.10
C SER A 190 -29.28 3.40 -2.22
N GLU A 191 -28.98 3.78 -3.47
CA GLU A 191 -29.73 3.30 -4.63
C GLU A 191 -29.43 1.84 -4.92
N ALA A 192 -28.21 1.36 -4.69
CA ALA A 192 -27.90 -0.06 -4.80
C ALA A 192 -28.80 -0.91 -3.88
N LEU A 193 -28.91 -0.54 -2.60
CA LEU A 193 -29.81 -1.22 -1.66
C LEU A 193 -31.29 -1.12 -2.08
N ASN A 194 -31.73 0.02 -2.58
CA ASN A 194 -33.10 0.21 -3.09
C ASN A 194 -33.42 -0.77 -4.23
N TYR A 195 -32.54 -0.88 -5.23
CA TYR A 195 -32.72 -1.80 -6.35
C TYR A 195 -32.55 -3.27 -5.98
N SER A 196 -31.58 -3.60 -5.10
CA SER A 196 -31.46 -4.94 -4.52
C SER A 196 -32.74 -5.35 -3.79
N LYS A 197 -33.35 -4.43 -3.02
CA LYS A 197 -34.63 -4.68 -2.33
C LYS A 197 -35.77 -4.94 -3.29
N LYS A 198 -35.91 -4.13 -4.35
CA LYS A 198 -36.90 -4.37 -5.40
C LYS A 198 -36.73 -5.75 -6.04
N ALA A 199 -35.49 -6.17 -6.31
CA ALA A 199 -35.21 -7.48 -6.87
C ALA A 199 -35.62 -8.63 -5.93
N LEU A 200 -35.28 -8.50 -4.65
CA LEU A 200 -35.61 -9.49 -3.62
C LEU A 200 -37.12 -9.57 -3.37
N ASP A 201 -37.81 -8.45 -3.16
CA ASP A 201 -39.25 -8.39 -2.89
C ASP A 201 -40.06 -9.05 -4.02
N ILE A 202 -39.65 -8.86 -5.27
CA ILE A 202 -40.29 -9.50 -6.44
C ILE A 202 -40.09 -11.01 -6.41
N ARG A 203 -38.85 -11.47 -6.19
CA ARG A 203 -38.54 -12.90 -6.18
C ARG A 203 -39.15 -13.63 -4.98
N GLU A 204 -39.20 -13.01 -3.80
CA GLU A 204 -39.84 -13.61 -2.61
C GLU A 204 -41.35 -13.80 -2.79
N ARG A 205 -42.02 -12.89 -3.51
CA ARG A 205 -43.46 -13.00 -3.79
C ARG A 205 -43.78 -13.99 -4.89
N SER A 206 -42.87 -14.16 -5.85
CA SER A 206 -43.16 -14.85 -7.11
C SER A 206 -42.48 -16.21 -7.26
N LEU A 207 -41.50 -16.53 -6.42
CA LEU A 207 -40.76 -17.79 -6.46
C LEU A 207 -40.93 -18.61 -5.17
N PRO A 208 -40.82 -19.95 -5.23
CA PRO A 208 -40.79 -20.79 -4.03
C PRO A 208 -39.64 -20.40 -3.08
N PRO A 209 -39.79 -20.57 -1.75
CA PRO A 209 -38.81 -20.10 -0.75
C PRO A 209 -37.37 -20.64 -0.89
N LYS A 210 -37.17 -21.73 -1.63
CA LYS A 210 -35.84 -22.35 -1.85
C LYS A 210 -35.38 -22.26 -3.31
N HIS A 211 -35.96 -21.37 -4.11
CA HIS A 211 -35.57 -21.19 -5.50
C HIS A 211 -34.15 -20.59 -5.60
N PRO A 212 -33.24 -21.12 -6.44
CA PRO A 212 -31.87 -20.61 -6.59
C PRO A 212 -31.77 -19.09 -6.84
N ASP A 213 -32.66 -18.51 -7.64
CA ASP A 213 -32.67 -17.04 -7.88
C ASP A 213 -32.85 -16.18 -6.62
N LEU A 214 -33.46 -16.71 -5.55
CA LEU A 214 -33.51 -16.02 -4.25
C LEU A 214 -32.11 -15.94 -3.63
N ALA A 215 -31.29 -16.98 -3.77
CA ALA A 215 -29.91 -16.97 -3.33
C ALA A 215 -29.11 -15.88 -4.05
N SER A 216 -29.28 -15.72 -5.37
CA SER A 216 -28.62 -14.64 -6.12
C SER A 216 -29.03 -13.25 -5.63
N SER A 217 -30.30 -13.04 -5.25
CA SER A 217 -30.75 -11.77 -4.66
C SER A 217 -30.11 -11.51 -3.30
N TYR A 218 -30.05 -12.52 -2.42
CA TYR A 218 -29.38 -12.38 -1.14
C TYR A 218 -27.86 -12.16 -1.31
N ALA A 219 -27.21 -12.84 -2.26
CA ALA A 219 -25.81 -12.62 -2.56
C ALA A 219 -25.54 -11.19 -3.08
N ASN A 220 -26.45 -10.61 -3.88
CA ASN A 220 -26.34 -9.21 -4.30
C ASN A 220 -26.41 -8.25 -3.10
N PHE A 221 -27.33 -8.48 -2.16
CA PHE A 221 -27.37 -7.74 -0.90
C PHE A 221 -26.07 -7.88 -0.11
N GLY A 222 -25.58 -9.12 0.04
CA GLY A 222 -24.30 -9.40 0.66
C GLY A 222 -23.17 -8.60 0.03
N SER A 223 -23.15 -8.51 -1.31
CA SER A 223 -22.15 -7.75 -2.06
C SER A 223 -22.24 -6.25 -1.80
N VAL A 224 -23.45 -5.67 -1.79
CA VAL A 224 -23.65 -4.25 -1.51
C VAL A 224 -23.22 -3.93 -0.07
N TYR A 225 -23.65 -4.72 0.92
CA TYR A 225 -23.24 -4.53 2.31
C TYR A 225 -21.74 -4.73 2.52
N SER A 226 -21.12 -5.67 1.81
CA SER A 226 -19.67 -5.86 1.81
C SER A 226 -18.94 -4.63 1.27
N SER A 227 -19.41 -4.05 0.15
CA SER A 227 -18.85 -2.79 -0.39
C SER A 227 -19.05 -1.59 0.55
N MET A 228 -20.16 -1.56 1.30
CA MET A 228 -20.38 -0.60 2.39
C MET A 228 -19.54 -0.88 3.65
N ARG A 229 -18.79 -1.99 3.68
CA ARG A 229 -18.05 -2.51 4.84
C ARG A 229 -18.92 -2.86 6.05
N ASN A 230 -20.22 -3.07 5.83
CA ASN A 230 -21.09 -3.64 6.84
C ASN A 230 -20.99 -5.18 6.78
N TYR A 231 -19.84 -5.68 7.24
CA TYR A 231 -19.47 -7.07 7.07
C TYR A 231 -20.41 -8.05 7.77
N GLN A 232 -20.96 -7.68 8.93
CA GLN A 232 -21.91 -8.53 9.64
C GLN A 232 -23.21 -8.76 8.85
N GLN A 233 -23.78 -7.69 8.28
CA GLN A 233 -24.96 -7.84 7.41
C GLN A 233 -24.60 -8.57 6.12
N ALA A 234 -23.41 -8.33 5.56
CA ALA A 234 -22.94 -9.05 4.38
C ALA A 234 -22.90 -10.56 4.62
N LEU A 235 -22.32 -11.01 5.73
CA LEU A 235 -22.28 -12.41 6.13
C LEU A 235 -23.67 -13.00 6.32
N GLU A 236 -24.58 -12.31 7.02
CA GLU A 236 -25.96 -12.78 7.21
C GLU A 236 -26.68 -13.06 5.87
N TYR A 237 -26.52 -12.17 4.89
CA TYR A 237 -27.13 -12.36 3.58
C TYR A 237 -26.44 -13.45 2.75
N TYR A 238 -25.11 -13.56 2.81
CA TYR A 238 -24.41 -14.66 2.15
C TYR A 238 -24.74 -16.03 2.78
N GLU A 239 -24.93 -16.10 4.10
CA GLU A 239 -25.41 -17.30 4.79
C GLU A 239 -26.81 -17.70 4.32
N LYS A 240 -27.75 -16.75 4.17
CA LYS A 240 -29.08 -17.02 3.59
C LYS A 240 -28.98 -17.55 2.16
N ALA A 241 -28.11 -16.97 1.34
CA ALA A 241 -27.87 -17.46 -0.03
C ALA A 241 -27.33 -18.90 -0.01
N GLN A 242 -26.34 -19.17 0.83
CA GLN A 242 -25.74 -20.50 0.98
C GLN A 242 -26.75 -21.54 1.48
N GLN A 243 -27.61 -21.20 2.44
CA GLN A 243 -28.66 -22.10 2.94
C GLN A 243 -29.62 -22.54 1.84
N ILE A 244 -30.02 -21.61 0.96
CA ILE A 244 -30.87 -21.92 -0.19
C ILE A 244 -30.12 -22.83 -1.16
N GLN A 245 -28.90 -22.46 -1.55
CA GLN A 245 -28.09 -23.22 -2.51
C GLN A 245 -27.81 -24.65 -2.03
N THR A 246 -27.49 -24.84 -0.75
CA THR A 246 -27.17 -26.15 -0.17
C THR A 246 -28.36 -27.12 -0.22
N VAL A 247 -29.59 -26.61 -0.25
CA VAL A 247 -30.80 -27.44 -0.34
C VAL A 247 -31.30 -27.58 -1.77
N SER A 248 -31.03 -26.62 -2.66
CA SER A 248 -31.57 -26.59 -4.02
C SER A 248 -30.59 -27.05 -5.11
N LEU A 249 -29.29 -27.13 -4.82
CA LEU A 249 -28.24 -27.48 -5.76
C LEU A 249 -27.40 -28.67 -5.27
N PRO A 250 -26.76 -29.43 -6.19
CA PRO A 250 -25.76 -30.43 -5.82
C PRO A 250 -24.59 -29.85 -5.02
N ALA A 251 -23.98 -30.65 -4.15
CA ALA A 251 -22.91 -30.18 -3.25
C ALA A 251 -21.65 -29.67 -3.99
N ASN A 252 -21.39 -30.18 -5.19
CA ASN A 252 -20.28 -29.76 -6.06
C ASN A 252 -20.66 -28.57 -6.98
N HIS A 253 -21.85 -27.99 -6.87
CA HIS A 253 -22.30 -26.96 -7.80
C HIS A 253 -21.43 -25.67 -7.72
N PRO A 254 -20.94 -25.12 -8.86
CA PRO A 254 -20.05 -23.95 -8.88
C PRO A 254 -20.59 -22.71 -8.13
N ASP A 255 -21.90 -22.46 -8.17
CA ASP A 255 -22.52 -21.34 -7.43
C ASP A 255 -22.26 -21.38 -5.92
N ILE A 256 -22.15 -22.57 -5.33
CA ILE A 256 -21.82 -22.72 -3.90
C ILE A 256 -20.38 -22.23 -3.66
N ALA A 257 -19.45 -22.56 -4.56
CA ALA A 257 -18.07 -22.09 -4.48
C ALA A 257 -17.98 -20.57 -4.62
N THR A 258 -18.76 -19.96 -5.52
CA THR A 258 -18.83 -18.49 -5.66
C THR A 258 -19.28 -17.83 -4.35
N THR A 259 -20.31 -18.38 -3.68
CA THR A 259 -20.75 -17.87 -2.38
C THR A 259 -19.66 -18.01 -1.31
N TYR A 260 -18.93 -19.14 -1.27
CA TYR A 260 -17.78 -19.29 -0.37
C TYR A 260 -16.68 -18.27 -0.65
N ASN A 261 -16.36 -17.97 -1.91
CA ASN A 261 -15.40 -16.92 -2.26
C ASN A 261 -15.87 -15.53 -1.79
N CYS A 262 -17.16 -15.24 -1.89
CA CYS A 262 -17.71 -13.99 -1.35
C CYS A 262 -17.59 -13.91 0.18
N ILE A 263 -17.96 -14.98 0.90
CA ILE A 263 -17.82 -15.05 2.37
C ILE A 263 -16.35 -14.93 2.78
N GLY A 264 -15.45 -15.64 2.10
CA GLY A 264 -14.02 -15.56 2.34
C GLY A 264 -13.46 -14.15 2.12
N SER A 265 -13.94 -13.43 1.11
CA SER A 265 -13.55 -12.04 0.84
C SER A 265 -14.03 -11.07 1.93
N VAL A 266 -15.20 -11.34 2.52
CA VAL A 266 -15.69 -10.58 3.69
C VAL A 266 -14.80 -10.84 4.91
N HIS A 267 -14.44 -12.09 5.18
CA HIS A 267 -13.52 -12.43 6.27
C HIS A 267 -12.11 -11.84 6.05
N ASP A 268 -11.57 -11.85 4.83
CA ASP A 268 -10.30 -11.17 4.50
C ASP A 268 -10.39 -9.66 4.79
N SER A 269 -11.50 -9.03 4.41
CA SER A 269 -11.76 -7.61 4.69
C SER A 269 -11.91 -7.28 6.18
N MET A 270 -12.31 -8.26 6.99
CA MET A 270 -12.36 -8.20 8.46
C MET A 270 -11.03 -8.55 9.12
N GLU A 271 -9.99 -8.90 8.34
CA GLU A 271 -8.70 -9.41 8.82
C GLU A 271 -8.80 -10.78 9.56
N ASN A 272 -9.90 -11.50 9.36
CA ASN A 272 -10.12 -12.88 9.84
C ASN A 272 -9.52 -13.88 8.83
N TYR A 273 -8.20 -13.87 8.72
CA TYR A 273 -7.48 -14.64 7.70
C TYR A 273 -7.72 -16.17 7.76
N PRO A 274 -7.78 -16.84 8.93
CA PRO A 274 -8.04 -18.28 8.98
C PRO A 274 -9.39 -18.68 8.38
N GLU A 275 -10.45 -17.94 8.71
CA GLU A 275 -11.80 -18.16 8.18
C GLU A 275 -11.85 -17.86 6.69
N ALA A 276 -11.16 -16.81 6.23
CA ALA A 276 -11.03 -16.48 4.82
C ALA A 276 -10.39 -17.63 4.02
N LEU A 277 -9.23 -18.12 4.49
CA LEU A 277 -8.53 -19.25 3.87
C LEU A 277 -9.40 -20.51 3.85
N SER A 278 -10.08 -20.84 4.95
CA SER A 278 -10.98 -22.00 5.01
C SER A 278 -12.13 -21.92 4.00
N CYS A 279 -12.70 -20.73 3.79
CA CYS A 279 -13.75 -20.53 2.78
C CYS A 279 -13.19 -20.72 1.36
N PHE A 280 -12.02 -20.16 1.06
CA PHE A 280 -11.37 -20.32 -0.24
C PHE A 280 -10.93 -21.77 -0.51
N GLU A 281 -10.52 -22.52 0.52
CA GLU A 281 -10.22 -23.95 0.42
C GLU A 281 -11.45 -24.75 0.01
N LYS A 282 -12.60 -24.51 0.67
CA LYS A 282 -13.88 -25.14 0.31
C LYS A 282 -14.33 -24.77 -1.11
N ALA A 283 -14.22 -23.50 -1.49
CA ALA A 283 -14.54 -23.06 -2.84
C ALA A 283 -13.66 -23.76 -3.89
N LEU A 284 -12.35 -23.87 -3.63
CA LEU A 284 -11.40 -24.53 -4.51
C LEU A 284 -11.67 -26.04 -4.63
N GLU A 285 -12.05 -26.71 -3.53
CA GLU A 285 -12.43 -28.12 -3.53
C GLU A 285 -13.66 -28.38 -4.42
N ILE A 286 -14.73 -27.59 -4.23
CA ILE A 286 -15.96 -27.67 -5.03
C ILE A 286 -15.64 -27.43 -6.51
N GLN A 287 -14.87 -26.39 -6.82
CA GLN A 287 -14.50 -26.06 -8.20
C GLN A 287 -13.68 -27.16 -8.87
N LYS A 288 -12.71 -27.77 -8.17
CA LYS A 288 -11.91 -28.88 -8.72
C LYS A 288 -12.72 -30.14 -8.99
N GLN A 289 -13.83 -30.34 -8.29
CA GLN A 289 -14.72 -31.48 -8.55
C GLN A 289 -15.64 -31.24 -9.76
N ALA A 290 -16.10 -30.00 -9.97
CA ALA A 290 -17.10 -29.69 -11.02
C ALA A 290 -16.51 -29.12 -12.32
N LEU A 291 -15.32 -28.52 -12.28
CA LEU A 291 -14.77 -27.73 -13.39
C LEU A 291 -13.41 -28.26 -13.84
N PRO A 292 -12.99 -28.02 -15.10
CA PRO A 292 -11.64 -28.32 -15.56
C PRO A 292 -10.56 -27.61 -14.72
N GLU A 293 -9.37 -28.22 -14.60
CA GLU A 293 -8.28 -27.68 -13.76
C GLU A 293 -7.83 -26.25 -14.14
N ASN A 294 -7.98 -25.90 -15.42
CA ASN A 294 -7.64 -24.59 -15.96
C ASN A 294 -8.83 -23.60 -15.95
N HIS A 295 -9.93 -23.89 -15.27
CA HIS A 295 -11.10 -23.01 -15.28
C HIS A 295 -10.79 -21.61 -14.69
N PRO A 296 -11.24 -20.50 -15.31
CA PRO A 296 -11.00 -19.14 -14.81
C PRO A 296 -11.47 -18.87 -13.37
N SER A 297 -12.52 -19.55 -12.89
CA SER A 297 -12.96 -19.45 -11.49
C SER A 297 -11.94 -20.00 -10.49
N ILE A 298 -11.15 -21.01 -10.88
CA ILE A 298 -10.06 -21.56 -10.05
C ILE A 298 -8.93 -20.54 -9.95
N ALA A 299 -8.60 -19.86 -11.06
CA ALA A 299 -7.65 -18.75 -11.05
C ALA A 299 -8.12 -17.64 -10.09
N ASN A 300 -9.39 -17.24 -10.18
CA ASN A 300 -9.99 -16.26 -9.27
C ASN A 300 -9.86 -16.65 -7.78
N THR A 301 -10.09 -17.92 -7.44
CA THR A 301 -9.88 -18.43 -6.07
C THR A 301 -8.40 -18.36 -5.65
N TYR A 302 -7.45 -18.65 -6.53
CA TYR A 302 -6.01 -18.45 -6.25
C TYR A 302 -5.63 -16.97 -6.08
N ASN A 303 -6.26 -16.06 -6.84
CA ASN A 303 -6.12 -14.62 -6.63
C ASN A 303 -6.60 -14.22 -5.23
N HIS A 304 -7.71 -14.78 -4.75
CA HIS A 304 -8.20 -14.56 -3.39
C HIS A 304 -7.23 -15.08 -2.31
N PHE A 305 -6.65 -16.27 -2.49
CA PHE A 305 -5.56 -16.76 -1.62
C PHE A 305 -4.38 -15.80 -1.61
N GLY A 306 -3.97 -15.33 -2.79
CA GLY A 306 -2.89 -14.36 -2.94
C GLY A 306 -3.15 -13.06 -2.17
N SER A 307 -4.39 -12.57 -2.18
CA SER A 307 -4.83 -11.37 -1.43
C SER A 307 -4.66 -11.56 0.07
N VAL A 308 -5.17 -12.67 0.61
CA VAL A 308 -5.05 -12.97 2.05
C VAL A 308 -3.59 -13.07 2.46
N TYR A 309 -2.79 -13.84 1.73
CA TYR A 309 -1.37 -13.99 2.05
C TYR A 309 -0.60 -12.67 1.91
N TYR A 310 -0.98 -11.81 0.95
CA TYR A 310 -0.43 -10.47 0.82
C TYR A 310 -0.75 -9.61 2.05
N SER A 311 -2.01 -9.60 2.51
CA SER A 311 -2.46 -8.91 3.73
C SER A 311 -1.74 -9.42 4.99
N MET A 312 -1.49 -10.73 5.07
CA MET A 312 -0.70 -11.36 6.15
C MET A 312 0.82 -11.08 6.05
N ASN A 313 1.27 -10.34 5.04
CA ASN A 313 2.70 -10.12 4.72
C ASN A 313 3.48 -11.44 4.47
N ASN A 314 2.78 -12.53 4.10
CA ASN A 314 3.37 -13.80 3.70
C ASN A 314 3.70 -13.76 2.20
N LYS A 315 4.84 -13.13 1.88
CA LYS A 315 5.25 -12.80 0.51
C LYS A 315 5.41 -14.03 -0.39
N SER A 316 5.94 -15.14 0.14
CA SER A 316 6.16 -16.37 -0.65
C SER A 316 4.86 -17.07 -1.03
N ALA A 317 3.93 -17.20 -0.08
CA ALA A 317 2.62 -17.79 -0.33
C ALA A 317 1.76 -16.90 -1.24
N ALA A 318 1.84 -15.57 -1.07
CA ALA A 318 1.18 -14.61 -1.95
C ALA A 318 1.68 -14.71 -3.38
N LEU A 319 3.01 -14.69 -3.59
CA LEU A 319 3.62 -14.84 -4.90
C LEU A 319 3.23 -16.16 -5.55
N SER A 320 3.32 -17.28 -4.82
CA SER A 320 2.95 -18.60 -5.34
C SER A 320 1.49 -18.66 -5.79
N SER A 321 0.58 -18.08 -5.01
CA SER A 321 -0.85 -18.09 -5.32
C SER A 321 -1.18 -17.23 -6.53
N TYR A 322 -0.65 -15.99 -6.60
CA TYR A 322 -0.85 -15.13 -7.76
C TYR A 322 -0.20 -15.69 -9.03
N THR A 323 0.98 -16.33 -8.93
CA THR A 323 1.60 -17.00 -10.09
C THR A 323 0.76 -18.17 -10.58
N LYS A 324 0.17 -18.98 -9.69
CA LYS A 324 -0.77 -20.04 -10.10
C LYS A 324 -2.01 -19.49 -10.81
N SER A 325 -2.57 -18.38 -10.30
CA SER A 325 -3.68 -17.70 -10.98
C SER A 325 -3.29 -17.25 -12.39
N LEU A 326 -2.15 -16.58 -12.52
CA LEU A 326 -1.64 -16.11 -13.81
C LEU A 326 -1.42 -17.26 -14.79
N GLN A 327 -0.84 -18.38 -14.35
CA GLN A 327 -0.61 -19.55 -15.20
C GLN A 327 -1.91 -20.13 -15.76
N ILE A 328 -2.97 -20.21 -14.94
CA ILE A 328 -4.28 -20.68 -15.39
C ILE A 328 -4.91 -19.69 -16.39
N GLU A 329 -4.83 -18.39 -16.09
CA GLU A 329 -5.31 -17.33 -16.98
C GLU A 329 -4.57 -17.37 -18.33
N GLU A 330 -3.25 -17.51 -18.35
CA GLU A 330 -2.44 -17.61 -19.59
C GLU A 330 -2.76 -18.86 -20.43
N MET A 331 -3.25 -19.94 -19.82
CA MET A 331 -3.66 -21.15 -20.54
C MET A 331 -5.05 -21.04 -21.20
N THR A 332 -5.91 -20.14 -20.70
CA THR A 332 -7.33 -20.09 -21.10
C THR A 332 -7.76 -18.79 -21.75
N LEU A 333 -7.05 -17.70 -21.46
CA LEU A 333 -7.43 -16.35 -21.88
C LEU A 333 -6.44 -15.82 -22.93
N PRO A 334 -6.91 -14.98 -23.86
CA PRO A 334 -6.03 -14.27 -24.78
C PRO A 334 -4.96 -13.42 -24.06
N SER A 335 -3.81 -13.23 -24.69
CA SER A 335 -2.69 -12.46 -24.10
C SER A 335 -3.00 -10.98 -23.84
N ASN A 336 -4.08 -10.45 -24.41
CA ASN A 336 -4.58 -9.10 -24.18
C ASN A 336 -5.71 -9.03 -23.13
N HIS A 337 -6.03 -10.14 -22.45
CA HIS A 337 -7.17 -10.21 -21.54
C HIS A 337 -6.98 -9.30 -20.30
N PRO A 338 -8.01 -8.55 -19.87
CA PRO A 338 -7.91 -7.63 -18.72
C PRO A 338 -7.49 -8.27 -17.38
N SER A 339 -7.80 -9.55 -17.15
CA SER A 339 -7.39 -10.29 -15.95
C SER A 339 -5.87 -10.42 -15.81
N LEU A 340 -5.15 -10.57 -16.93
CA LEU A 340 -3.68 -10.67 -16.91
C LEU A 340 -3.04 -9.39 -16.38
N VAL A 341 -3.66 -8.23 -16.66
CA VAL A 341 -3.24 -6.93 -16.08
C VAL A 341 -3.35 -6.95 -14.56
N THR A 342 -4.46 -7.45 -14.02
CA THR A 342 -4.68 -7.56 -12.57
C THR A 342 -3.66 -8.51 -11.94
N SER A 343 -3.43 -9.68 -12.54
CA SER A 343 -2.47 -10.68 -12.06
C SER A 343 -1.05 -10.14 -12.03
N HIS A 344 -0.60 -9.46 -13.09
CA HIS A 344 0.71 -8.81 -13.12
C HIS A 344 0.84 -7.67 -12.09
N ASN A 345 -0.20 -6.86 -11.89
CA ASN A 345 -0.21 -5.83 -10.85
C ASN A 345 -0.16 -6.42 -9.43
N ASN A 346 -0.82 -7.55 -9.19
CA ASN A 346 -0.78 -8.23 -7.91
C ASN A 346 0.62 -8.80 -7.63
N ILE A 347 1.22 -9.48 -8.60
CA ILE A 347 2.60 -10.00 -8.52
C ILE A 347 3.60 -8.86 -8.30
N GLY A 348 3.49 -7.76 -9.05
CA GLY A 348 4.33 -6.58 -8.86
C GLY A 348 4.22 -5.99 -7.46
N SER A 349 3.02 -6.01 -6.87
CA SER A 349 2.79 -5.56 -5.49
C SER A 349 3.52 -6.45 -4.49
N VAL A 350 3.57 -7.77 -4.71
CA VAL A 350 4.36 -8.68 -3.85
C VAL A 350 5.84 -8.39 -3.94
N TYR A 351 6.38 -8.22 -5.16
CA TYR A 351 7.80 -7.86 -5.34
C TYR A 351 8.15 -6.51 -4.70
N GLN A 352 7.23 -5.54 -4.76
CA GLN A 352 7.38 -4.27 -4.05
C GLN A 352 7.45 -4.46 -2.53
N LEU A 353 6.62 -5.33 -1.94
CA LEU A 353 6.73 -5.70 -0.52
C LEU A 353 8.05 -6.43 -0.20
N MET A 354 8.58 -7.20 -1.14
CA MET A 354 9.90 -7.86 -1.03
C MET A 354 11.06 -6.86 -1.19
N LYS A 355 10.78 -5.60 -1.56
CA LYS A 355 11.76 -4.57 -1.93
C LYS A 355 12.58 -4.94 -3.18
N ASP A 356 12.12 -5.90 -3.97
CA ASP A 356 12.66 -6.19 -5.29
C ASP A 356 11.98 -5.26 -6.31
N TYR A 357 12.47 -4.03 -6.36
CA TYR A 357 11.88 -2.99 -7.20
C TYR A 357 12.07 -3.29 -8.70
N THR A 358 13.10 -4.03 -9.09
CA THR A 358 13.33 -4.42 -10.49
C THR A 358 12.27 -5.42 -10.95
N ALA A 359 12.01 -6.47 -10.17
CA ALA A 359 10.96 -7.44 -10.49
C ALA A 359 9.55 -6.83 -10.41
N ALA A 360 9.34 -5.89 -9.48
CA ALA A 360 8.10 -5.13 -9.38
C ALA A 360 7.84 -4.30 -10.65
N LEU A 361 8.82 -3.48 -11.07
CA LEU A 361 8.73 -2.69 -12.30
C LEU A 361 8.48 -3.58 -13.52
N SER A 362 9.22 -4.68 -13.68
CA SER A 362 9.02 -5.61 -14.80
C SER A 362 7.60 -6.17 -14.85
N SER A 363 7.01 -6.49 -13.69
CA SER A 363 5.63 -7.00 -13.62
C SER A 363 4.62 -5.90 -13.99
N TYR A 364 4.78 -4.69 -13.46
CA TYR A 364 3.91 -3.56 -13.79
C TYR A 364 4.04 -3.10 -15.26
N GLU A 365 5.24 -3.20 -15.85
CA GLU A 365 5.48 -2.90 -17.26
C GLU A 365 4.75 -3.88 -18.18
N LYS A 366 4.71 -5.19 -17.85
CA LYS A 366 3.89 -6.16 -18.57
C LYS A 366 2.40 -5.82 -18.49
N ALA A 367 1.91 -5.46 -17.31
CA ALA A 367 0.53 -5.00 -17.12
C ALA A 367 0.24 -3.76 -17.98
N LEU A 368 1.19 -2.81 -18.05
CA LEU A 368 1.07 -1.60 -18.86
C LEU A 368 1.06 -1.90 -20.36
N GLU A 369 1.92 -2.81 -20.82
CA GLU A 369 1.99 -3.22 -22.23
C GLU A 369 0.65 -3.81 -22.71
N ILE A 370 0.02 -4.65 -21.88
CA ILE A 370 -1.31 -5.20 -22.18
C ILE A 370 -2.36 -4.09 -22.28
N CYS A 371 -2.36 -3.13 -21.33
CA CYS A 371 -3.25 -1.97 -21.39
C CYS A 371 -3.04 -1.13 -22.64
N GLN A 372 -1.80 -0.92 -23.08
CA GLN A 372 -1.47 -0.11 -24.25
C GLN A 372 -1.85 -0.78 -25.57
N LYS A 373 -1.72 -2.11 -25.66
CA LYS A 373 -2.10 -2.88 -26.86
C LYS A 373 -3.60 -3.11 -27.00
N THR A 374 -4.36 -2.86 -25.93
CA THR A 374 -5.81 -3.14 -25.89
C THR A 374 -6.58 -1.83 -25.83
N GLU A 375 -7.13 -1.39 -26.96
CA GLU A 375 -7.78 -0.07 -27.12
C GLU A 375 -8.79 0.24 -25.98
N GLN A 376 -9.64 -0.72 -25.65
CA GLN A 376 -10.65 -0.61 -24.58
C GLN A 376 -10.06 -0.39 -23.18
N LEU A 377 -8.81 -0.81 -22.95
CA LEU A 377 -8.12 -0.65 -21.67
C LEU A 377 -7.36 0.66 -21.53
N THR A 378 -7.13 1.39 -22.64
CA THR A 378 -6.36 2.65 -22.66
C THR A 378 -7.01 3.80 -21.86
N GLN A 379 -8.27 3.65 -21.44
CA GLN A 379 -8.98 4.61 -20.59
C GLN A 379 -9.56 3.97 -19.33
N SER A 380 -9.11 2.75 -19.02
CA SER A 380 -9.63 1.95 -17.91
C SER A 380 -8.94 2.25 -16.58
N ASP A 381 -9.66 1.97 -15.50
CA ASP A 381 -9.12 2.02 -14.13
C ASP A 381 -7.94 1.06 -13.91
N LYS A 382 -7.84 -0.02 -14.69
CA LYS A 382 -6.71 -0.93 -14.62
C LYS A 382 -5.43 -0.23 -15.05
N MET A 383 -5.47 0.58 -16.12
CA MET A 383 -4.32 1.36 -16.56
C MET A 383 -3.92 2.44 -15.55
N VAL A 384 -4.91 3.13 -14.97
CA VAL A 384 -4.70 4.10 -13.88
C VAL A 384 -4.02 3.42 -12.68
N THR A 385 -4.48 2.24 -12.30
CA THR A 385 -3.90 1.44 -11.22
C THR A 385 -2.45 1.09 -11.54
N THR A 386 -2.16 0.60 -12.75
CA THR A 386 -0.79 0.27 -13.18
C THR A 386 0.14 1.49 -13.12
N TYR A 387 -0.31 2.67 -13.59
CA TYR A 387 0.47 3.91 -13.48
C TYR A 387 0.72 4.31 -12.02
N ASN A 388 -0.30 4.24 -11.16
CA ASN A 388 -0.11 4.50 -9.73
C ASN A 388 0.90 3.54 -9.08
N LYS A 389 0.87 2.26 -9.47
CA LYS A 389 1.81 1.26 -8.96
C LYS A 389 3.25 1.52 -9.43
N LEU A 390 3.45 1.83 -10.71
CA LEU A 390 4.75 2.27 -11.25
C LEU A 390 5.27 3.51 -10.52
N GLY A 391 4.44 4.55 -10.43
CA GLY A 391 4.80 5.79 -9.74
C GLY A 391 5.15 5.57 -8.27
N SER A 392 4.42 4.70 -7.57
CA SER A 392 4.71 4.32 -6.19
C SER A 392 6.10 3.68 -6.03
N VAL A 393 6.50 2.77 -6.93
CA VAL A 393 7.83 2.15 -6.89
C VAL A 393 8.92 3.19 -7.16
N TYR A 394 8.77 4.02 -8.19
CA TYR A 394 9.74 5.11 -8.45
C TYR A 394 9.85 6.08 -7.26
N ASN A 395 8.74 6.38 -6.59
CA ASN A 395 8.74 7.22 -5.39
C ASN A 395 9.57 6.59 -4.25
N VAL A 396 9.38 5.29 -3.98
CA VAL A 396 10.17 4.56 -2.97
C VAL A 396 11.66 4.49 -3.35
N MET A 397 11.96 4.38 -4.64
CA MET A 397 13.33 4.48 -5.18
C MET A 397 13.91 5.90 -5.15
N LYS A 398 13.17 6.89 -4.62
CA LYS A 398 13.52 8.33 -4.58
C LYS A 398 13.69 8.98 -5.96
N LYS A 399 13.13 8.36 -7.00
CA LYS A 399 13.07 8.86 -8.38
C LYS A 399 11.78 9.65 -8.57
N TYR A 400 11.72 10.81 -7.91
CA TYR A 400 10.48 11.57 -7.76
C TYR A 400 9.95 12.14 -9.08
N SER A 401 10.82 12.50 -10.02
CA SER A 401 10.44 12.96 -11.36
C SER A 401 9.67 11.90 -12.15
N GLU A 402 10.19 10.67 -12.17
CA GLU A 402 9.56 9.54 -12.83
C GLU A 402 8.25 9.17 -12.14
N ALA A 403 8.22 9.20 -10.81
CA ALA A 403 7.02 8.98 -10.03
C ALA A 403 5.88 9.95 -10.41
N LEU A 404 6.18 11.26 -10.40
CA LEU A 404 5.22 12.30 -10.79
C LEU A 404 4.77 12.14 -12.24
N SER A 405 5.66 11.79 -13.16
CA SER A 405 5.29 11.54 -14.56
C SER A 405 4.24 10.43 -14.71
N TYR A 406 4.36 9.35 -13.94
CA TYR A 406 3.35 8.29 -13.95
C TYR A 406 2.03 8.71 -13.28
N PHE A 407 2.08 9.45 -12.18
CA PHE A 407 0.85 9.97 -11.55
C PHE A 407 0.13 11.00 -12.43
N GLU A 408 0.87 11.81 -13.18
CA GLU A 408 0.30 12.73 -14.18
C GLU A 408 -0.40 11.96 -15.32
N LYS A 409 0.21 10.88 -15.82
CA LYS A 409 -0.44 9.98 -16.79
C LYS A 409 -1.71 9.35 -16.22
N ALA A 410 -1.67 8.91 -14.96
CA ALA A 410 -2.86 8.39 -14.26
C ALA A 410 -3.98 9.44 -14.19
N LEU A 411 -3.66 10.70 -13.85
CA LEU A 411 -4.62 11.81 -13.87
C LEU A 411 -5.16 12.12 -15.27
N GLU A 412 -4.31 12.08 -16.30
CA GLU A 412 -4.74 12.31 -17.67
C GLU A 412 -5.70 11.22 -18.14
N THR A 413 -5.42 9.96 -17.81
CA THR A 413 -6.33 8.83 -18.08
C THR A 413 -7.65 9.01 -17.35
N LEU A 414 -7.63 9.38 -16.07
CA LEU A 414 -8.85 9.63 -15.29
C LEU A 414 -9.69 10.78 -15.88
N LYS A 415 -9.07 11.85 -16.39
CA LYS A 415 -9.79 12.94 -17.07
C LYS A 415 -10.47 12.52 -18.37
N LYS A 416 -9.90 11.51 -19.05
CA LYS A 416 -10.45 10.95 -20.30
C LYS A 416 -11.43 9.80 -20.05
N SER A 417 -11.47 9.26 -18.82
CA SER A 417 -12.29 8.11 -18.47
C SER A 417 -13.78 8.44 -18.58
N LEU A 418 -14.57 7.42 -18.96
CA LEU A 418 -16.01 7.51 -19.18
C LEU A 418 -16.81 7.59 -17.86
N SER A 419 -16.19 7.33 -16.72
CA SER A 419 -16.79 7.54 -15.39
C SER A 419 -15.94 8.45 -14.51
N GLN A 420 -16.63 9.14 -13.61
CA GLN A 420 -15.99 9.79 -12.47
C GLN A 420 -15.59 8.71 -11.44
N ASN A 421 -14.37 8.20 -11.55
CA ASN A 421 -13.81 7.31 -10.52
C ASN A 421 -13.14 8.11 -9.41
N ASP A 422 -13.96 8.60 -8.48
CA ASP A 422 -13.53 9.35 -7.31
C ASP A 422 -12.49 8.57 -6.48
N ARG A 423 -12.61 7.25 -6.37
CA ARG A 423 -11.66 6.42 -5.60
C ARG A 423 -10.26 6.38 -6.22
N SER A 424 -10.15 6.09 -7.52
CA SER A 424 -8.87 6.07 -8.23
C SER A 424 -8.22 7.47 -8.26
N LEU A 425 -9.04 8.52 -8.35
CA LEU A 425 -8.59 9.90 -8.27
C LEU A 425 -8.00 10.24 -6.89
N SER A 426 -8.68 9.85 -5.82
CA SER A 426 -8.20 9.99 -4.44
C SER A 426 -6.84 9.31 -4.26
N VAL A 427 -6.70 8.05 -4.68
CA VAL A 427 -5.42 7.30 -4.59
C VAL A 427 -4.30 8.02 -5.34
N THR A 428 -4.58 8.51 -6.55
CA THR A 428 -3.58 9.25 -7.36
C THR A 428 -3.14 10.53 -6.67
N TYR A 429 -4.07 11.33 -6.14
CA TYR A 429 -3.74 12.54 -5.39
C TYR A 429 -2.97 12.23 -4.11
N ASN A 430 -3.34 11.20 -3.35
CA ASN A 430 -2.60 10.82 -2.15
C ASN A 430 -1.15 10.47 -2.49
N ASN A 431 -0.91 9.70 -3.56
CA ASN A 431 0.43 9.34 -3.99
C ASN A 431 1.26 10.57 -4.41
N MET A 432 0.66 11.52 -5.13
CA MET A 432 1.32 12.80 -5.45
C MET A 432 1.63 13.60 -4.19
N GLY A 433 0.72 13.63 -3.21
CA GLY A 433 0.93 14.26 -1.91
C GLY A 433 2.14 13.66 -1.18
N ILE A 434 2.27 12.34 -1.18
CA ILE A 434 3.44 11.62 -0.62
C ILE A 434 4.72 12.04 -1.32
N THR A 435 4.73 12.10 -2.65
CA THR A 435 5.91 12.48 -3.43
C THR A 435 6.31 13.95 -3.20
N TYR A 436 5.36 14.88 -3.18
CA TYR A 436 5.67 16.29 -2.88
C TYR A 436 6.11 16.49 -1.43
N SER A 437 5.56 15.73 -0.48
CA SER A 437 6.03 15.71 0.90
C SER A 437 7.49 15.25 0.98
N ALA A 438 7.87 14.22 0.23
CA ALA A 438 9.25 13.74 0.16
C ALA A 438 10.20 14.74 -0.51
N LEU A 439 9.71 15.54 -1.46
CA LEU A 439 10.40 16.67 -2.08
C LEU A 439 10.47 17.92 -1.18
N LYS A 440 9.82 17.90 -0.01
CA LYS A 440 9.65 19.04 0.90
C LYS A 440 8.89 20.22 0.29
N ASP A 441 8.14 19.99 -0.79
CA ASP A 441 7.16 20.95 -1.34
C ASP A 441 5.84 20.77 -0.56
N TYR A 442 5.84 21.27 0.67
CA TYR A 442 4.76 21.06 1.62
C TYR A 442 3.44 21.71 1.18
N GLU A 443 3.49 22.81 0.43
CA GLU A 443 2.30 23.47 -0.09
C GLU A 443 1.56 22.58 -1.09
N LYS A 444 2.28 22.01 -2.08
CA LYS A 444 1.68 21.05 -3.01
C LYS A 444 1.24 19.78 -2.31
N ALA A 445 2.04 19.27 -1.38
CA ALA A 445 1.68 18.08 -0.60
C ALA A 445 0.32 18.26 0.10
N LEU A 446 0.14 19.37 0.83
CA LEU A 446 -1.12 19.71 1.49
C LEU A 446 -2.27 19.92 0.50
N SER A 447 -2.01 20.53 -0.67
CA SER A 447 -3.02 20.69 -1.73
C SER A 447 -3.57 19.33 -2.20
N TYR A 448 -2.69 18.39 -2.51
CA TYR A 448 -3.09 17.06 -2.96
C TYR A 448 -3.73 16.21 -1.86
N TYR A 449 -3.21 16.25 -0.63
CA TYR A 449 -3.86 15.57 0.50
C TYR A 449 -5.24 16.16 0.82
N SER A 450 -5.43 17.48 0.67
CA SER A 450 -6.74 18.11 0.86
C SER A 450 -7.76 17.64 -0.18
N LYS A 451 -7.35 17.54 -1.46
CA LYS A 451 -8.20 16.98 -2.53
C LYS A 451 -8.55 15.51 -2.28
N THR A 452 -7.58 14.73 -1.80
CA THR A 452 -7.79 13.33 -1.39
C THR A 452 -8.86 13.25 -0.31
N LEU A 453 -8.69 14.02 0.77
CA LEU A 453 -9.60 14.04 1.91
C LEU A 453 -11.01 14.54 1.54
N GLU A 454 -11.13 15.52 0.64
CA GLU A 454 -12.42 16.01 0.14
C GLU A 454 -13.21 14.88 -0.54
N ILE A 455 -12.55 14.13 -1.42
CA ILE A 455 -13.15 12.99 -2.11
C ILE A 455 -13.52 11.88 -1.11
N GLU A 456 -12.61 11.52 -0.22
CA GLU A 456 -12.85 10.47 0.77
C GLU A 456 -14.02 10.81 1.69
N ARG A 457 -14.13 12.06 2.19
CA ARG A 457 -15.26 12.48 3.03
C ARG A 457 -16.59 12.51 2.30
N LYS A 458 -16.60 12.65 0.98
CA LYS A 458 -17.82 12.59 0.15
C LYS A 458 -18.25 11.16 -0.14
N THR A 459 -17.30 10.23 -0.25
CA THR A 459 -17.54 8.87 -0.78
C THR A 459 -17.49 7.77 0.28
N LEU A 460 -16.89 8.03 1.44
CA LEU A 460 -16.68 7.06 2.51
C LEU A 460 -17.40 7.50 3.79
N PRO A 461 -17.75 6.54 4.67
CA PRO A 461 -18.23 6.87 6.02
C PRO A 461 -17.22 7.74 6.80
N GLU A 462 -17.69 8.59 7.71
CA GLU A 462 -16.84 9.55 8.44
C GLU A 462 -15.73 8.88 9.26
N ASP A 463 -15.93 7.64 9.69
CA ASP A 463 -15.00 6.84 10.48
C ASP A 463 -14.12 5.91 9.62
N HIS A 464 -14.01 6.16 8.31
CA HIS A 464 -13.24 5.31 7.41
C HIS A 464 -11.72 5.43 7.63
N LYS A 465 -11.00 4.29 7.59
CA LYS A 465 -9.54 4.23 7.83
C LYS A 465 -8.70 5.07 6.86
N ASP A 466 -9.14 5.22 5.62
CA ASP A 466 -8.47 6.04 4.61
C ASP A 466 -8.53 7.53 4.98
N ILE A 467 -9.66 8.02 5.53
CA ILE A 467 -9.80 9.39 6.06
C ILE A 467 -8.79 9.62 7.19
N ALA A 468 -8.66 8.67 8.12
CA ALA A 468 -7.66 8.75 9.18
C ALA A 468 -6.21 8.76 8.63
N THR A 469 -5.97 8.06 7.52
CA THR A 469 -4.67 8.06 6.84
C THR A 469 -4.38 9.41 6.20
N SER A 470 -5.34 10.00 5.49
CA SER A 470 -5.24 11.35 4.94
C SER A 470 -4.98 12.40 6.02
N TYR A 471 -5.71 12.34 7.15
CA TYR A 471 -5.44 13.20 8.30
C TYR A 471 -4.03 13.00 8.86
N SER A 472 -3.57 11.76 9.01
CA SER A 472 -2.20 11.47 9.47
C SER A 472 -1.14 12.04 8.53
N ASN A 473 -1.33 11.93 7.22
CA ASN A 473 -0.41 12.47 6.21
C ASN A 473 -0.33 14.00 6.28
N ILE A 474 -1.48 14.67 6.43
CA ILE A 474 -1.54 16.13 6.63
C ILE A 474 -0.84 16.53 7.94
N GLY A 475 -1.06 15.78 9.02
CA GLY A 475 -0.42 16.00 10.32
C GLY A 475 1.10 15.92 10.24
N ILE A 476 1.64 14.92 9.53
CA ILE A 476 3.09 14.76 9.28
C ILE A 476 3.65 16.01 8.59
N VAL A 477 2.99 16.49 7.52
CA VAL A 477 3.46 17.67 6.80
C VAL A 477 3.46 18.92 7.68
N TYR A 478 2.43 19.12 8.49
CA TYR A 478 2.41 20.26 9.42
C TYR A 478 3.49 20.16 10.51
N ASN A 479 3.82 18.95 10.98
CA ASN A 479 4.93 18.74 11.91
C ASN A 479 6.27 19.11 11.26
N GLU A 480 6.51 18.69 10.01
CA GLU A 480 7.71 19.07 9.24
C GLU A 480 7.81 20.58 8.99
N MET A 481 6.66 21.26 8.82
CA MET A 481 6.58 22.72 8.74
C MET A 481 6.72 23.43 10.10
N LYS A 482 6.90 22.68 11.20
CA LYS A 482 6.92 23.17 12.59
C LYS A 482 5.63 23.87 13.03
N ASN A 483 4.51 23.61 12.35
CA ASN A 483 3.18 24.06 12.76
C ASN A 483 2.54 22.99 13.67
N TYR A 484 3.08 22.87 14.88
CA TYR A 484 2.68 21.84 15.82
C TYR A 484 1.19 21.87 16.22
N PRO A 485 0.53 23.03 16.39
CA PRO A 485 -0.90 23.05 16.70
C PRO A 485 -1.76 22.38 15.61
N LYS A 486 -1.48 22.67 14.32
CA LYS A 486 -2.19 21.99 13.22
C LYS A 486 -1.80 20.52 13.12
N ALA A 487 -0.53 20.19 13.34
CA ALA A 487 -0.09 18.79 13.32
C ALA A 487 -0.87 17.95 14.35
N LEU A 488 -0.99 18.46 15.59
CA LEU A 488 -1.79 17.81 16.64
C LEU A 488 -3.27 17.71 16.25
N GLU A 489 -3.89 18.79 15.76
CA GLU A 489 -5.30 18.78 15.34
C GLU A 489 -5.60 17.63 14.36
N TYR A 490 -4.76 17.47 13.34
CA TYR A 490 -4.95 16.44 12.33
C TYR A 490 -4.61 15.03 12.84
N HIS A 491 -3.56 14.89 13.65
CA HIS A 491 -3.25 13.60 14.26
C HIS A 491 -4.30 13.15 15.27
N GLU A 492 -4.90 14.06 16.03
CA GLU A 492 -6.00 13.79 16.96
C GLU A 492 -7.26 13.34 16.21
N LYS A 493 -7.59 13.98 15.08
CA LYS A 493 -8.68 13.52 14.19
C LYS A 493 -8.42 12.10 13.68
N ALA A 494 -7.21 11.81 13.23
CA ALA A 494 -6.82 10.45 12.82
C ALA A 494 -6.93 9.45 13.98
N CYS A 495 -6.48 9.85 15.17
CA CYS A 495 -6.49 9.03 16.39
C CYS A 495 -7.91 8.69 16.83
N ALA A 496 -8.82 9.67 16.83
CA ALA A 496 -10.22 9.47 17.21
C ALA A 496 -10.93 8.42 16.33
N ILE A 497 -10.66 8.42 15.02
CA ILE A 497 -11.19 7.39 14.11
C ILE A 497 -10.59 6.02 14.43
N ARG A 498 -9.28 5.97 14.65
CA ARG A 498 -8.53 4.73 14.87
C ARG A 498 -8.86 4.08 16.22
N GLU A 499 -8.99 4.85 17.30
CA GLU A 499 -9.36 4.34 18.64
C GLU A 499 -10.79 3.76 18.70
N ASN A 500 -11.72 4.31 17.91
CA ASN A 500 -13.12 3.87 17.94
C ASN A 500 -13.38 2.53 17.24
N LYS A 501 -12.50 2.10 16.32
CA LYS A 501 -12.80 0.99 15.39
C LYS A 501 -11.71 -0.05 15.25
N LEU A 502 -10.45 0.30 15.46
CA LEU A 502 -9.38 -0.68 15.40
C LEU A 502 -9.33 -1.45 16.72
N THR A 503 -8.97 -2.72 16.64
CA THR A 503 -8.65 -3.49 17.85
C THR A 503 -7.49 -2.79 18.57
N ALA A 504 -7.42 -2.95 19.89
CA ALA A 504 -6.39 -2.36 20.74
C ALA A 504 -4.94 -2.78 20.36
N ASP A 505 -4.79 -3.70 19.41
CA ASP A 505 -3.53 -4.28 18.94
C ASP A 505 -3.15 -3.81 17.51
N SER A 506 -3.81 -2.79 16.97
CA SER A 506 -3.55 -2.30 15.60
C SER A 506 -2.24 -1.50 15.47
N LEU A 507 -1.36 -1.95 14.58
CA LEU A 507 -0.07 -1.30 14.27
C LEU A 507 -0.24 0.16 13.78
N VAL A 508 -1.32 0.44 13.07
CA VAL A 508 -1.62 1.78 12.54
C VAL A 508 -1.98 2.76 13.67
N LEU A 509 -2.64 2.27 14.73
CA LEU A 509 -2.91 3.07 15.93
C LEU A 509 -1.60 3.40 16.66
N ALA A 510 -0.69 2.42 16.80
CA ALA A 510 0.63 2.65 17.39
C ALA A 510 1.42 3.75 16.64
N SER A 511 1.46 3.68 15.30
CA SER A 511 2.08 4.73 14.47
C SER A 511 1.47 6.11 14.70
N THR A 512 0.15 6.19 14.91
CA THR A 512 -0.54 7.44 15.23
C THR A 512 -0.06 8.04 16.54
N TYR A 513 0.03 7.22 17.60
CA TYR A 513 0.55 7.64 18.89
C TYR A 513 2.02 8.06 18.78
N SER A 514 2.86 7.33 18.03
CA SER A 514 4.25 7.72 17.78
C SER A 514 4.36 9.07 17.06
N ASN A 515 3.48 9.37 16.11
CA ASN A 515 3.45 10.65 15.42
C ASN A 515 3.06 11.80 16.38
N ILE A 516 2.00 11.62 17.19
CA ILE A 516 1.60 12.60 18.22
C ILE A 516 2.74 12.82 19.22
N ALA A 517 3.38 11.75 19.68
CA ALA A 517 4.53 11.82 20.57
C ALA A 517 5.69 12.60 19.95
N SER A 518 5.97 12.39 18.65
CA SER A 518 7.00 13.14 17.93
C SER A 518 6.68 14.63 17.85
N VAL A 519 5.41 15.02 17.72
CA VAL A 519 5.02 16.44 17.73
C VAL A 519 5.29 17.04 19.11
N TYR A 520 4.88 16.37 20.20
CA TYR A 520 5.18 16.84 21.55
C TYR A 520 6.68 16.88 21.85
N PHE A 521 7.45 15.91 21.35
CA PHE A 521 8.91 15.90 21.45
C PHE A 521 9.51 17.15 20.78
N ASN A 522 9.06 17.48 19.56
CA ASN A 522 9.50 18.67 18.82
C ASN A 522 9.06 19.99 19.48
N MET A 523 7.97 19.96 20.24
CA MET A 523 7.52 21.07 21.10
C MET A 523 8.27 21.16 22.44
N THR A 524 9.20 20.25 22.73
CA THR A 524 9.91 20.11 24.02
C THR A 524 9.00 19.74 25.21
N ASP A 525 7.77 19.29 24.95
CA ASP A 525 6.86 18.71 25.96
C ASP A 525 7.18 17.22 26.14
N TYR A 526 8.36 16.93 26.68
CA TYR A 526 8.86 15.57 26.87
C TYR A 526 7.94 14.69 27.73
N PRO A 527 7.28 15.16 28.81
CA PRO A 527 6.34 14.35 29.57
C PRO A 527 5.17 13.83 28.72
N LYS A 528 4.58 14.65 27.85
CA LYS A 528 3.54 14.18 26.93
C LYS A 528 4.09 13.27 25.84
N ALA A 529 5.27 13.57 25.31
CA ALA A 529 5.93 12.70 24.34
C ALA A 529 6.13 11.28 24.91
N ILE A 530 6.63 11.17 26.15
CA ILE A 530 6.80 9.90 26.87
C ILE A 530 5.46 9.17 26.99
N SER A 531 4.40 9.85 27.43
CA SER A 531 3.07 9.26 27.58
C SER A 531 2.56 8.63 26.27
N PHE A 532 2.66 9.36 25.15
CA PHE A 532 2.20 8.85 23.86
C PHE A 532 3.12 7.77 23.27
N TYR A 533 4.45 7.88 23.41
CA TYR A 533 5.34 6.78 23.01
C TYR A 533 5.11 5.51 23.84
N GLN A 534 4.78 5.63 25.13
CA GLN A 534 4.40 4.50 25.97
C GLN A 534 3.08 3.87 25.51
N LYS A 535 2.09 4.66 25.09
CA LYS A 535 0.87 4.13 24.45
C LYS A 535 1.20 3.35 23.18
N ALA A 536 2.04 3.90 22.30
CA ALA A 536 2.50 3.22 21.09
C ALA A 536 3.20 1.89 21.42
N ALA A 537 4.15 1.90 22.36
CA ALA A 537 4.87 0.71 22.80
C ALA A 537 3.95 -0.34 23.44
N ALA A 538 2.91 0.07 24.17
CA ALA A 538 1.94 -0.83 24.78
C ALA A 538 1.06 -1.55 23.73
N VAL A 539 0.68 -0.87 22.65
CA VAL A 539 -0.02 -1.47 21.51
C VAL A 539 0.89 -2.46 20.78
N LEU A 540 2.12 -2.04 20.46
CA LEU A 540 3.10 -2.90 19.77
C LEU A 540 3.44 -4.15 20.59
N GLY A 541 3.67 -4.00 21.90
CA GLY A 541 4.03 -5.13 22.78
C GLY A 541 2.95 -6.21 22.94
N LYS A 542 1.70 -5.92 22.58
CA LYS A 542 0.59 -6.91 22.59
C LYS A 542 0.39 -7.61 21.25
N SER A 543 0.84 -7.00 20.16
CA SER A 543 0.60 -7.48 18.82
C SER A 543 1.59 -8.58 18.43
N ALA A 544 1.09 -9.80 18.24
CA ALA A 544 1.88 -10.97 17.81
C ALA A 544 2.48 -10.82 16.39
N SER A 545 1.96 -9.87 15.60
CA SER A 545 2.42 -9.53 14.25
C SER A 545 3.25 -8.25 14.18
N SER A 546 3.47 -7.56 15.31
CA SER A 546 4.25 -6.33 15.32
C SER A 546 5.70 -6.57 14.94
N ASP A 547 6.25 -5.65 14.13
CA ASP A 547 7.69 -5.57 13.95
C ASP A 547 8.31 -5.15 15.29
N GLU A 548 9.01 -6.06 15.95
CA GLU A 548 9.71 -5.78 17.20
C GLU A 548 10.65 -4.55 17.04
N LEU A 549 11.11 -4.23 15.82
CA LEU A 549 11.93 -3.05 15.54
C LEU A 549 11.18 -1.71 15.73
N ASP A 550 9.88 -1.67 15.46
CA ASP A 550 9.06 -0.47 15.74
C ASP A 550 8.90 -0.27 17.25
N LEU A 551 8.75 -1.37 18.00
CA LEU A 551 8.74 -1.35 19.46
C LEU A 551 10.08 -0.85 20.00
N ALA A 552 11.19 -1.35 19.47
CA ALA A 552 12.53 -0.89 19.82
C ALA A 552 12.71 0.61 19.54
N THR A 553 12.21 1.10 18.41
CA THR A 553 12.27 2.52 18.05
C THR A 553 11.49 3.39 19.04
N ASN A 554 10.29 2.97 19.44
CA ASN A 554 9.53 3.66 20.47
C ASN A 554 10.26 3.65 21.83
N TYR A 555 10.84 2.51 22.24
CA TYR A 555 11.67 2.47 23.46
C TYR A 555 12.87 3.39 23.40
N ASN A 556 13.57 3.45 22.26
CA ASN A 556 14.67 4.39 22.08
C ASN A 556 14.19 5.85 22.21
N ASN A 557 13.07 6.21 21.60
CA ASN A 557 12.52 7.58 21.67
C ASN A 557 12.03 7.95 23.08
N ILE A 558 11.48 6.99 23.82
CA ILE A 558 11.18 7.16 25.26
C ILE A 558 12.48 7.42 26.03
N GLY A 559 13.54 6.66 25.76
CA GLY A 559 14.85 6.85 26.37
C GLY A 559 15.44 8.24 26.09
N ILE A 560 15.34 8.73 24.84
CA ILE A 560 15.75 10.08 24.45
C ILE A 560 14.95 11.13 25.23
N SER A 561 13.63 10.94 25.32
CA SER A 561 12.75 11.87 26.04
C SER A 561 13.07 11.94 27.54
N TYR A 562 13.35 10.81 28.19
CA TYR A 562 13.81 10.77 29.59
C TYR A 562 15.17 11.43 29.77
N SER A 563 16.09 11.24 28.81
CA SER A 563 17.41 11.88 28.82
C SER A 563 17.30 13.42 28.78
N HIS A 564 16.32 13.96 28.05
CA HIS A 564 16.09 15.42 27.99
C HIS A 564 15.53 16.02 29.28
N ILE A 565 14.85 15.23 30.12
CA ILE A 565 14.38 15.65 31.45
C ILE A 565 15.34 15.24 32.58
N ASP A 566 16.58 14.87 32.23
CA ASP A 566 17.66 14.43 33.13
C ASP A 566 17.33 13.18 33.99
N ASP A 567 16.34 12.38 33.58
CA ASP A 567 16.04 11.10 34.22
C ASP A 567 16.88 9.97 33.59
N LYS A 568 18.14 9.92 34.01
CA LYS A 568 19.15 8.97 33.52
C LYS A 568 18.76 7.51 33.78
N THR A 569 18.05 7.23 34.88
CA THR A 569 17.66 5.87 35.26
C THR A 569 16.65 5.29 34.27
N ASN A 570 15.57 6.04 34.00
CA ASN A 570 14.57 5.61 33.04
C ASN A 570 15.12 5.64 31.61
N ALA A 571 15.93 6.63 31.26
CA ALA A 571 16.59 6.68 29.95
C ALA A 571 17.38 5.39 29.66
N LEU A 572 18.25 4.98 30.59
CA LEU A 572 19.05 3.77 30.46
C LEU A 572 18.19 2.50 30.40
N GLN A 573 17.13 2.42 31.21
CA GLN A 573 16.19 1.30 31.20
C GLN A 573 15.56 1.10 29.81
N TYR A 574 15.05 2.18 29.22
CA TYR A 574 14.38 2.11 27.92
C TYR A 574 15.37 1.91 26.76
N TYR A 575 16.57 2.51 26.81
CA TYR A 575 17.62 2.21 25.84
C TYR A 575 18.04 0.74 25.86
N LYS A 576 18.18 0.13 27.04
CA LYS A 576 18.47 -1.31 27.16
C LYS A 576 17.36 -2.17 26.55
N LYS A 577 16.09 -1.86 26.82
CA LYS A 577 14.96 -2.54 26.15
C LYS A 577 15.02 -2.43 24.63
N SER A 578 15.36 -1.26 24.10
CA SER A 578 15.57 -1.09 22.65
C SER A 578 16.76 -1.92 22.15
N LEU A 579 17.86 -1.94 22.90
CA LEU A 579 19.08 -2.63 22.52
C LEU A 579 18.86 -4.15 22.45
N ASP A 580 18.20 -4.73 23.46
CA ASP A 580 17.94 -6.17 23.55
C ASP A 580 17.16 -6.70 22.33
N ILE A 581 16.26 -5.88 21.78
CA ILE A 581 15.52 -6.22 20.56
C ILE A 581 16.41 -6.07 19.33
N ARG A 582 17.10 -4.93 19.19
CA ARG A 582 17.93 -4.61 18.03
C ARG A 582 19.08 -5.59 17.85
N GLU A 583 19.76 -6.01 18.92
CA GLU A 583 20.84 -7.01 18.85
C GLU A 583 20.36 -8.39 18.36
N LYS A 584 19.09 -8.74 18.60
CA LYS A 584 18.52 -10.03 18.16
C LYS A 584 18.03 -10.01 16.71
N LYS A 585 17.54 -8.87 16.23
CA LYS A 585 16.82 -8.76 14.95
C LYS A 585 17.63 -8.13 13.83
N LEU A 586 18.59 -7.27 14.16
CA LEU A 586 19.35 -6.52 13.16
C LEU A 586 20.71 -7.15 12.90
N PRO A 587 21.26 -7.00 11.69
CA PRO A 587 22.65 -7.30 11.41
C PRO A 587 23.59 -6.50 12.33
N ALA A 588 24.74 -7.08 12.67
CA ALA A 588 25.72 -6.46 13.58
C ALA A 588 26.32 -5.13 13.09
N ASN A 589 26.07 -4.73 11.85
CA ASN A 589 26.52 -3.46 11.26
C ASN A 589 25.37 -2.47 10.98
N ASP A 590 24.20 -2.68 11.58
CA ASP A 590 23.06 -1.77 11.40
C ASP A 590 23.28 -0.41 12.11
N PRO A 591 23.15 0.75 11.42
CA PRO A 591 23.37 2.07 12.03
C PRO A 591 22.45 2.40 13.22
N THR A 592 21.25 1.82 13.30
CA THR A 592 20.33 2.05 14.42
C THR A 592 20.83 1.37 15.71
N LEU A 593 21.56 0.25 15.58
CA LEU A 593 22.26 -0.39 16.69
C LEU A 593 23.36 0.55 17.24
N ALA A 594 24.16 1.15 16.36
CA ALA A 594 25.18 2.12 16.74
C ALA A 594 24.59 3.33 17.48
N SER A 595 23.44 3.82 17.02
CA SER A 595 22.76 4.96 17.64
C SER A 595 22.29 4.62 19.06
N THR A 596 21.78 3.41 19.27
CA THR A 596 21.38 2.91 20.61
C THR A 596 22.58 2.83 21.56
N TYR A 597 23.69 2.24 21.10
CA TYR A 597 24.93 2.19 21.88
C TYR A 597 25.45 3.59 22.22
N ASN A 598 25.41 4.52 21.26
CA ASN A 598 25.83 5.90 21.48
C ASN A 598 24.97 6.61 22.53
N ASN A 599 23.65 6.41 22.51
CA ASN A 599 22.73 6.97 23.51
C ASN A 599 23.01 6.41 24.91
N ILE A 600 23.23 5.10 25.03
CA ILE A 600 23.62 4.45 26.30
C ILE A 600 24.96 5.00 26.79
N ALA A 601 25.93 5.13 25.89
CA ALA A 601 27.25 5.67 26.21
C ALA A 601 27.16 7.11 26.74
N SER A 602 26.32 7.95 26.13
CA SER A 602 26.08 9.32 26.59
C SER A 602 25.56 9.35 28.01
N VAL A 603 24.59 8.50 28.36
CA VAL A 603 24.07 8.44 29.74
C VAL A 603 25.17 8.05 30.72
N TYR A 604 25.99 7.03 30.40
CA TYR A 604 27.11 6.66 31.27
C TYR A 604 28.15 7.77 31.41
N PHE A 605 28.46 8.46 30.31
CA PHE A 605 29.35 9.62 30.30
C PHE A 605 28.82 10.73 31.22
N ASP A 606 27.52 11.03 31.15
CA ASP A 606 26.87 12.05 31.99
C ASP A 606 26.74 11.62 33.46
N THR A 607 26.80 10.33 33.76
CA THR A 607 26.94 9.79 35.13
C THR A 607 28.39 9.65 35.60
N LYS A 608 29.36 10.05 34.77
CA LYS A 608 30.82 9.96 35.01
C LYS A 608 31.38 8.53 35.09
N ASP A 609 30.63 7.52 34.63
CA ASP A 609 31.14 6.18 34.39
C ASP A 609 31.82 6.12 33.01
N TYR A 610 32.98 6.77 32.92
CA TYR A 610 33.72 6.89 31.68
C TYR A 610 34.19 5.54 31.11
N PRO A 611 34.67 4.55 31.89
CA PRO A 611 35.05 3.24 31.36
C PRO A 611 33.89 2.53 30.63
N THR A 612 32.68 2.54 31.22
CA THR A 612 31.50 1.94 30.58
C THR A 612 31.07 2.75 29.35
N ALA A 613 31.12 4.09 29.43
CA ALA A 613 30.83 4.96 28.28
C ALA A 613 31.76 4.69 27.09
N ILE A 614 33.08 4.59 27.33
CA ILE A 614 34.09 4.26 26.32
C ILE A 614 33.75 2.93 25.64
N SER A 615 33.43 1.89 26.42
CA SER A 615 33.07 0.57 25.88
C SER A 615 31.89 0.66 24.90
N PHE A 616 30.82 1.37 25.27
CA PHE A 616 29.65 1.52 24.41
C PHE A 616 29.90 2.42 23.20
N TYR A 617 30.66 3.52 23.35
CA TYR A 617 31.04 4.36 22.21
C TYR A 617 31.90 3.59 21.20
N GLN A 618 32.81 2.73 21.68
CA GLN A 618 33.62 1.85 20.83
C GLN A 618 32.76 0.84 20.08
N LYS A 619 31.79 0.20 20.76
CA LYS A 619 30.81 -0.68 20.08
C LYS A 619 30.09 0.07 18.97
N ALA A 620 29.58 1.27 19.24
CA ALA A 620 28.93 2.10 18.24
C ALA A 620 29.86 2.46 17.07
N ALA A 621 31.13 2.79 17.33
CA ALA A 621 32.12 3.06 16.29
C ALA A 621 32.38 1.81 15.43
N THR A 622 32.57 0.64 16.03
CA THR A 622 32.79 -0.63 15.31
C THR A 622 31.61 -1.02 14.42
N VAL A 623 30.37 -0.77 14.86
CA VAL A 623 29.17 -0.98 14.02
C VAL A 623 29.23 -0.06 12.79
N ARG A 624 29.51 1.23 12.98
CA ARG A 624 29.57 2.22 11.89
C ARG A 624 30.74 2.00 10.93
N GLU A 625 31.91 1.58 11.41
CA GLU A 625 33.07 1.20 10.59
C GLU A 625 32.73 0.08 9.60
N LYS A 626 31.85 -0.85 9.99
CA LYS A 626 31.44 -2.01 9.18
C LYS A 626 30.16 -1.77 8.37
N SER A 627 29.59 -0.56 8.45
CA SER A 627 28.29 -0.24 7.87
C SER A 627 28.47 0.54 6.56
N PRO A 628 28.14 -0.05 5.38
CA PRO A 628 28.25 0.65 4.10
C PRO A 628 27.33 1.87 3.97
N SER A 629 26.27 1.91 4.79
CA SER A 629 25.24 2.95 4.78
C SER A 629 25.41 4.00 5.89
N SER A 630 26.37 3.84 6.79
CA SER A 630 26.60 4.81 7.86
C SER A 630 27.20 6.10 7.31
N ASP A 631 26.71 7.24 7.79
CA ASP A 631 27.36 8.53 7.54
C ASP A 631 28.76 8.53 8.18
N GLU A 632 29.77 8.90 7.40
CA GLU A 632 31.14 9.05 7.89
C GLU A 632 31.23 10.14 8.98
N LEU A 633 30.38 11.17 8.93
CA LEU A 633 30.31 12.22 9.95
C LEU A 633 29.78 11.71 11.30
N ASP A 634 28.86 10.74 11.28
CA ASP A 634 28.40 10.06 12.49
C ASP A 634 29.52 9.21 13.09
N LEU A 635 30.31 8.52 12.27
CA LEU A 635 31.49 7.79 12.73
C LEU A 635 32.53 8.75 13.34
N ALA A 636 32.78 9.89 12.70
CA ALA A 636 33.67 10.92 13.23
C ALA A 636 33.19 11.46 14.58
N THR A 637 31.88 11.69 14.72
CA THR A 637 31.28 12.11 16.00
C THR A 637 31.50 11.06 17.09
N ASN A 638 31.39 9.77 16.77
CA ASN A 638 31.70 8.71 17.71
C ASN A 638 33.17 8.71 18.13
N TYR A 639 34.11 8.85 17.18
CA TYR A 639 35.53 8.98 17.53
C TYR A 639 35.81 10.19 18.41
N ASN A 640 35.19 11.34 18.11
CA ASN A 640 35.32 12.52 18.95
C ASN A 640 34.82 12.25 20.38
N ASN A 641 33.66 11.60 20.54
CA ASN A 641 33.10 11.26 21.86
C ASN A 641 33.99 10.27 22.63
N ILE A 642 34.57 9.29 21.95
CA ILE A 642 35.58 8.39 22.54
C ILE A 642 36.81 9.17 23.00
N GLY A 643 37.31 10.10 22.17
CA GLY A 643 38.44 10.96 22.50
C GLY A 643 38.18 11.83 23.74
N ILE A 644 36.97 12.41 23.84
CA ILE A 644 36.54 13.17 25.02
C ILE A 644 36.52 12.25 26.25
N ALA A 645 35.94 11.05 26.15
CA ALA A 645 35.86 10.12 27.27
C ALA A 645 37.23 9.66 27.77
N TYR A 646 38.18 9.34 26.88
CA TYR A 646 39.57 9.05 27.27
C TYR A 646 40.25 10.27 27.92
N SER A 647 40.00 11.48 27.40
CA SER A 647 40.53 12.70 28.01
C SER A 647 40.00 12.92 29.43
N ARG A 648 38.81 12.44 29.79
CA ARG A 648 38.25 12.54 31.15
C ARG A 648 38.89 11.58 32.16
N ILE A 649 39.51 10.50 31.69
CA ILE A 649 40.28 9.56 32.54
C ILE A 649 41.79 9.78 32.43
N ASP A 650 42.21 10.91 31.85
CA ASP A 650 43.61 11.30 31.61
C ASP A 650 44.42 10.32 30.73
N ASP A 651 43.76 9.51 29.91
CA ASP A 651 44.40 8.66 28.91
C ASP A 651 44.65 9.47 27.63
N LYS A 652 45.74 10.24 27.67
CA LYS A 652 46.11 11.18 26.61
C LYS A 652 46.45 10.48 25.29
N VAL A 653 46.98 9.26 25.33
CA VAL A 653 47.40 8.50 24.15
C VAL A 653 46.19 8.10 23.33
N ASN A 654 45.21 7.46 23.98
CA ASN A 654 43.99 7.05 23.30
C ASN A 654 43.12 8.28 22.93
N ALA A 655 43.05 9.31 23.78
CA ALA A 655 42.34 10.54 23.45
C ALA A 655 42.85 11.16 22.14
N LEU A 656 44.17 11.33 22.00
CA LEU A 656 44.78 11.88 20.80
C LEU A 656 44.52 11.00 19.57
N GLN A 657 44.67 9.68 19.71
CA GLN A 657 44.43 8.74 18.61
C GLN A 657 43.00 8.86 18.04
N TYR A 658 41.99 8.90 18.92
CA TYR A 658 40.60 9.00 18.49
C TYR A 658 40.23 10.39 17.97
N TYR A 659 40.77 11.47 18.53
CA TYR A 659 40.61 12.80 17.94
C TYR A 659 41.20 12.89 16.54
N GLN A 660 42.38 12.31 16.30
CA GLN A 660 42.99 12.27 14.97
C GLN A 660 42.14 11.46 13.97
N LYS A 661 41.56 10.34 14.39
CA LYS A 661 40.60 9.59 13.55
C LYS A 661 39.37 10.43 13.19
N SER A 662 38.80 11.16 14.16
CA SER A 662 37.69 12.08 13.89
C SER A 662 38.12 13.21 12.94
N LEU A 663 39.33 13.73 13.10
CA LEU A 663 39.83 14.87 12.33
C LEU A 663 40.01 14.50 10.86
N ALA A 664 40.64 13.34 10.59
CA ALA A 664 40.89 12.86 9.23
C ALA A 664 39.60 12.73 8.41
N ILE A 665 38.49 12.33 9.03
CA ILE A 665 37.19 12.26 8.37
C ILE A 665 36.62 13.67 8.14
N ARG A 666 36.62 14.51 9.18
CA ARG A 666 36.00 15.84 9.13
C ARG A 666 36.71 16.79 8.17
N GLU A 667 38.05 16.79 8.10
CA GLU A 667 38.81 17.60 7.14
C GLU A 667 38.50 17.23 5.67
N LYS A 668 38.12 15.96 5.42
CA LYS A 668 37.74 15.50 4.09
C LYS A 668 36.29 15.88 3.71
N LYS A 669 35.38 15.93 4.69
CA LYS A 669 33.93 16.04 4.47
C LYS A 669 33.36 17.43 4.72
N LEU A 670 33.97 18.21 5.59
CA LEU A 670 33.49 19.52 6.00
C LEU A 670 34.29 20.64 5.32
N PRO A 671 33.69 21.82 5.12
CA PRO A 671 34.43 23.00 4.69
C PRO A 671 35.58 23.33 5.66
N PRO A 672 36.71 23.88 5.18
CA PRO A 672 37.87 24.19 6.02
C PRO A 672 37.59 25.14 7.21
N ASN A 673 36.53 25.95 7.12
CA ASN A 673 36.14 26.91 8.15
C ASN A 673 34.97 26.42 9.03
N ASP A 674 34.69 25.11 9.02
CA ASP A 674 33.61 24.55 9.82
C ASP A 674 33.92 24.69 11.34
N PRO A 675 33.00 25.25 12.16
CA PRO A 675 33.21 25.41 13.60
C PRO A 675 33.56 24.11 14.34
N VAL A 676 33.10 22.97 13.83
CA VAL A 676 33.35 21.65 14.41
C VAL A 676 34.84 21.27 14.32
N LEU A 677 35.54 21.71 13.26
CA LEU A 677 36.99 21.55 13.14
C LEU A 677 37.73 22.38 14.18
N ALA A 678 37.26 23.60 14.46
CA ALA A 678 37.87 24.46 15.48
C ALA A 678 37.84 23.81 16.87
N ALA A 679 36.70 23.26 17.28
CA ALA A 679 36.58 22.56 18.56
C ALA A 679 37.50 21.34 18.64
N LEU A 680 37.61 20.57 17.54
CA LEU A 680 38.46 19.38 17.49
C LEU A 680 39.96 19.74 17.53
N TYR A 681 40.38 20.77 16.79
CA TYR A 681 41.75 21.29 16.88
C TYR A 681 42.09 21.77 18.29
N GLN A 682 41.16 22.46 18.95
CA GLN A 682 41.34 22.89 20.34
C GLN A 682 41.53 21.70 21.30
N ASN A 683 40.75 20.62 21.13
CA ASN A 683 40.90 19.40 21.93
C ASN A 683 42.25 18.72 21.70
N ILE A 684 42.69 18.60 20.44
CA ILE A 684 44.01 18.03 20.09
C ILE A 684 45.15 18.88 20.67
N ALA A 685 45.05 20.21 20.55
CA ALA A 685 46.03 21.15 21.06
C ALA A 685 46.16 21.06 22.59
N ALA A 686 45.04 20.91 23.30
CA ALA A 686 45.03 20.75 24.75
C ALA A 686 45.77 19.48 25.18
N ILE A 687 45.58 18.35 24.48
CA ILE A 687 46.32 17.12 24.75
C ILE A 687 47.82 17.34 24.53
N HIS A 688 48.23 17.92 23.40
CA HIS A 688 49.64 18.21 23.11
C HIS A 688 50.28 19.15 24.15
N SER A 689 49.58 20.18 24.60
CA SER A 689 50.09 21.08 25.64
C SER A 689 50.23 20.38 26.99
N SER A 690 49.34 19.43 27.29
CA SER A 690 49.39 18.63 28.52
C SER A 690 50.46 17.53 28.52
N THR A 691 51.05 17.22 27.36
CA THR A 691 52.18 16.31 27.19
C THR A 691 53.49 17.06 26.87
N ASP A 692 53.53 18.37 27.13
CA ASP A 692 54.65 19.28 26.83
C ASP A 692 55.13 19.30 25.37
N ASN A 693 54.31 18.83 24.42
CA ASN A 693 54.55 19.02 23.00
C ASN A 693 54.00 20.38 22.56
N ASN A 694 54.58 21.44 23.14
CA ASN A 694 54.06 22.80 23.00
C ASN A 694 54.17 23.33 21.56
N SER A 695 55.13 22.85 20.75
CA SER A 695 55.24 23.21 19.33
C SER A 695 54.01 22.74 18.54
N ALA A 696 53.62 21.47 18.66
CA ALA A 696 52.43 20.95 17.99
C ALA A 696 51.14 21.57 18.55
N ALA A 697 51.11 21.87 19.85
CA ALA A 697 49.96 22.52 20.47
C ALA A 697 49.68 23.91 19.87
N VAL A 698 50.71 24.72 19.62
CA VAL A 698 50.56 26.03 18.96
C VAL A 698 49.93 25.87 17.58
N ASP A 699 50.42 24.96 16.75
CA ASP A 699 49.91 24.79 15.38
C ASP A 699 48.40 24.51 15.36
N PHE A 700 47.93 23.64 16.26
CA PHE A 700 46.50 23.31 16.36
C PHE A 700 45.68 24.44 17.00
N TYR A 701 46.19 25.13 18.02
CA TYR A 701 45.50 26.29 18.59
C TYR A 701 45.35 27.43 17.58
N GLU A 702 46.37 27.72 16.78
CA GLU A 702 46.31 28.72 15.71
C GLU A 702 45.30 28.32 14.62
N LYS A 703 45.26 27.04 14.22
CA LYS A 703 44.21 26.53 13.31
C LYS A 703 42.81 26.73 13.88
N SER A 704 42.61 26.43 15.17
CA SER A 704 41.32 26.66 15.83
C SER A 704 40.94 28.14 15.83
N LEU A 705 41.88 29.03 16.18
CA LEU A 705 41.64 30.47 16.24
C LEU A 705 41.30 31.04 14.87
N LYS A 706 42.04 30.67 13.82
CA LYS A 706 41.79 31.12 12.45
C LYS A 706 40.36 30.84 12.00
N ILE A 707 39.84 29.66 12.34
CA ILE A 707 38.44 29.30 12.03
C ILE A 707 37.48 30.18 12.85
N ARG A 708 37.68 30.27 14.17
CA ARG A 708 36.80 31.04 15.06
C ARG A 708 36.74 32.53 14.71
N GLU A 709 37.87 33.13 14.36
CA GLU A 709 37.99 34.53 13.91
C GLU A 709 37.26 34.78 12.58
N SER A 710 37.11 33.75 11.73
CA SER A 710 36.44 33.86 10.44
C SER A 710 34.92 33.74 10.49
N LEU A 711 34.34 33.42 11.66
CA LEU A 711 32.89 33.22 11.80
C LEU A 711 32.13 34.57 11.80
N PRO A 712 30.94 34.65 11.15
CA PRO A 712 30.18 35.91 11.06
C PRO A 712 29.73 36.48 12.41
N SER A 713 29.51 35.61 13.40
CA SER A 713 29.17 35.97 14.77
C SER A 713 30.00 35.10 15.72
N PRO A 714 31.23 35.51 16.07
CA PRO A 714 32.10 34.71 16.90
C PRO A 714 31.55 34.59 18.32
N ASP A 715 31.54 33.37 18.87
CA ASP A 715 31.25 33.17 20.29
C ASP A 715 32.43 33.70 21.12
N HIS A 716 32.23 34.87 21.73
CA HIS A 716 33.26 35.56 22.50
C HIS A 716 33.72 34.74 23.71
N GLN A 717 32.86 33.87 24.24
CA GLN A 717 33.20 32.97 25.33
C GLN A 717 34.27 31.96 24.89
N SER A 718 33.99 31.19 23.84
CA SER A 718 34.93 30.23 23.29
C SER A 718 36.20 30.91 22.76
N MET A 719 36.11 32.13 22.22
CA MET A 719 37.28 32.89 21.78
C MET A 719 38.18 33.28 22.94
N ALA A 720 37.63 33.73 24.06
CA ALA A 720 38.40 34.07 25.26
C ALA A 720 39.23 32.87 25.74
N ILE A 721 38.59 31.70 25.83
CA ILE A 721 39.22 30.44 26.23
C ILE A 721 40.29 30.02 25.21
N ALA A 722 39.99 30.09 23.91
CA ALA A 722 40.93 29.71 22.87
C ALA A 722 42.19 30.60 22.91
N TYR A 723 42.05 31.93 22.97
CA TYR A 723 43.19 32.84 23.08
C TYR A 723 43.99 32.66 24.37
N TYR A 724 43.31 32.43 25.51
CA TYR A 724 43.99 32.18 26.78
C TYR A 724 44.90 30.96 26.68
N ASN A 725 44.36 29.85 26.17
CA ASN A 725 45.10 28.61 26.00
C ASN A 725 46.28 28.80 25.03
N THR A 726 46.08 29.49 23.91
CA THR A 726 47.17 29.81 22.97
C THR A 726 48.26 30.65 23.64
N ALA A 727 47.89 31.68 24.40
CA ALA A 727 48.82 32.53 25.15
C ALA A 727 49.66 31.72 26.15
N MET A 728 49.03 30.80 26.87
CA MET A 728 49.70 29.91 27.82
C MET A 728 50.72 28.98 27.14
N VAL A 729 50.44 28.48 25.93
CA VAL A 729 51.41 27.65 25.20
C VAL A 729 52.59 28.48 24.70
N TYR A 730 52.35 29.66 24.12
CA TYR A 730 53.45 30.57 23.72
C TYR A 730 54.30 31.00 24.93
N PHE A 731 53.67 31.21 26.08
CA PHE A 731 54.38 31.47 27.33
C PHE A 731 55.32 30.33 27.73
N LYS A 732 54.86 29.07 27.62
CA LYS A 732 55.71 27.88 27.86
C LYS A 732 56.88 27.78 26.86
N LEU A 733 56.67 28.22 25.61
CA LEU A 733 57.71 28.29 24.57
C LEU A 733 58.67 29.48 24.71
N LYS A 734 58.44 30.36 25.69
CA LYS A 734 59.19 31.61 25.92
C LYS A 734 59.10 32.62 24.76
N ASP A 735 58.12 32.48 23.88
CA ASP A 735 57.76 33.53 22.93
C ASP A 735 56.79 34.50 23.61
N TYR A 736 57.36 35.36 24.46
CA TYR A 736 56.55 36.26 25.28
C TYR A 736 55.84 37.33 24.44
N THR A 737 56.38 37.68 23.27
CA THR A 737 55.78 38.63 22.33
C THR A 737 54.48 38.07 21.75
N ALA A 738 54.48 36.81 21.29
CA ALA A 738 53.25 36.15 20.86
C ALA A 738 52.32 35.92 22.06
N ALA A 739 52.84 35.47 23.20
CA ALA A 739 52.04 35.18 24.40
C ALA A 739 51.24 36.41 24.86
N VAL A 740 51.85 37.59 24.95
CA VAL A 740 51.15 38.81 25.40
C VAL A 740 50.07 39.23 24.40
N ARG A 741 50.33 39.10 23.08
CA ARG A 741 49.35 39.43 22.03
C ARG A 741 48.08 38.59 22.15
N HIS A 742 48.22 37.28 22.38
CA HIS A 742 47.06 36.40 22.54
C HIS A 742 46.38 36.62 23.91
N ALA A 743 47.13 36.88 24.97
CA ALA A 743 46.55 37.17 26.29
C ALA A 743 45.70 38.46 26.27
N GLU A 744 46.12 39.52 25.58
CA GLU A 744 45.33 40.75 25.42
C GLU A 744 44.04 40.53 24.61
N LYS A 745 44.09 39.71 23.56
CA LYS A 745 42.91 39.30 22.80
C LYS A 745 41.94 38.45 23.66
N SER A 746 42.48 37.63 24.56
CA SER A 746 41.70 36.84 25.52
C SER A 746 40.95 37.76 26.50
N VAL A 747 41.62 38.78 27.07
CA VAL A 747 40.98 39.81 27.92
C VAL A 747 39.86 40.51 27.15
N SER A 748 40.13 40.94 25.92
CA SER A 748 39.16 41.65 25.08
C SER A 748 37.92 40.79 24.80
N SER A 749 38.11 39.52 24.48
CA SER A 749 37.02 38.57 24.24
C SER A 749 36.24 38.25 25.52
N ALA A 750 36.92 38.09 26.66
CA ALA A 750 36.28 37.85 27.95
C ALA A 750 35.42 39.04 28.39
N ARG A 751 35.86 40.28 28.15
CA ARG A 751 35.06 41.49 28.43
C ARG A 751 33.77 41.53 27.62
N LEU A 752 33.84 41.13 26.35
CA LEU A 752 32.68 41.04 25.46
C LEU A 752 31.73 39.90 25.88
N ALA A 753 32.28 38.79 26.39
CA ALA A 753 31.49 37.63 26.80
C ALA A 753 30.79 37.80 28.15
N TYR A 754 31.51 38.33 29.16
CA TYR A 754 31.06 38.29 30.56
C TYR A 754 30.93 39.66 31.23
N GLY A 755 31.35 40.74 30.56
CA GLY A 755 31.45 42.07 31.14
C GLY A 755 32.80 42.36 31.82
N PRO A 756 33.13 43.64 32.07
CA PRO A 756 34.47 44.08 32.47
C PRO A 756 34.92 43.62 33.86
N ASP A 757 33.98 43.42 34.79
CA ASP A 757 34.26 43.10 36.20
C ASP A 757 34.21 41.59 36.50
N HIS A 758 34.10 40.75 35.47
CA HIS A 758 34.04 39.29 35.64
C HIS A 758 35.39 38.69 36.05
N ALA A 759 35.35 37.64 36.87
CA ALA A 759 36.56 36.97 37.37
C ALA A 759 37.49 36.49 36.24
N GLU A 760 36.95 35.96 35.14
CA GLU A 760 37.76 35.56 33.98
C GLU A 760 38.50 36.73 33.32
N VAL A 761 37.93 37.95 33.32
CA VAL A 761 38.64 39.13 32.79
C VAL A 761 39.83 39.47 33.67
N ALA A 762 39.65 39.41 35.00
CA ALA A 762 40.72 39.66 35.96
C ALA A 762 41.83 38.59 35.85
N GLU A 763 41.46 37.33 35.70
CA GLU A 763 42.41 36.23 35.51
C GLU A 763 43.22 36.38 34.21
N ASN A 764 42.54 36.66 33.09
CA ASN A 764 43.20 36.87 31.81
C ASN A 764 44.12 38.11 31.84
N GLN A 765 43.70 39.17 32.56
CA GLN A 765 44.52 40.37 32.74
C GLN A 765 45.76 40.09 33.60
N ALA A 766 45.64 39.25 34.64
CA ALA A 766 46.78 38.83 35.45
C ALA A 766 47.82 38.05 34.63
N LEU A 767 47.38 37.24 33.65
CA LEU A 767 48.27 36.58 32.69
C LEU A 767 49.01 37.60 31.82
N VAL A 768 48.32 38.62 31.28
CA VAL A 768 48.96 39.72 30.52
C VAL A 768 50.05 40.39 31.34
N ASP A 769 49.73 40.79 32.58
CA ASP A 769 50.66 41.49 33.46
C ASP A 769 51.87 40.63 33.82
N ARG A 770 51.66 39.31 34.01
CA ARG A 770 52.73 38.35 34.26
C ARG A 770 53.67 38.23 33.07
N ILE A 771 53.14 38.13 31.86
CA ILE A 771 53.94 38.01 30.62
C ILE A 771 54.74 39.31 30.39
N ARG A 772 54.11 40.47 30.58
CA ARG A 772 54.76 41.79 30.41
C ARG A 772 55.91 42.06 31.38
N ARG A 773 55.95 41.42 32.55
CA ARG A 773 57.09 41.52 33.47
C ARG A 773 58.30 40.69 33.03
N LEU A 774 58.09 39.72 32.15
CA LEU A 774 59.12 38.81 31.64
C LEU A 774 59.65 39.24 30.27
N LEU A 775 58.87 40.05 29.53
CA LEU A 775 59.32 40.91 28.42
C LEU A 775 60.16 42.07 28.97
#